data_AF-A0A1G4FMH8-F1
#
_entry.id   AF-A0A1G4FMH8-F1
#
_cell.length_a   1.000
_cell.length_b   1.000
_cell.length_c   1.000
_cell.angle_alpha   90.00
_cell.angle_beta   90.00
_cell.angle_gamma   90.00
#
_symmetry.space_group_name_H-M   'P 1'
#
loop_
_entity.id
_entity.type
_entity.pdbx_description
1 polymer ?
#
loop_
_entity_poly.entity_id
_entity_poly.type
_entity_poly.pdbx_seq_one_letter_code
_entity_poly.pdbx_strand_id
1 'polypeptide(L)'
;MEVKNNKVNYHLLILLVMLFILALWMIIPKVLADSSVKLVVDGHNITDVVPVIKNDRTIVPIRTVAEQLGAEVKWNNDDRTVQIIKGDRSILLRIDSRLTQYEINKEKIYNLSDVSPCIIKDHTYVPLRLISNALNVKIDWNDSERTVYVDSSQTSNITPFFDMKISSLKSGQVITGTTDLQAVFPTLPEGAAEIKYLLINPDTAKGFIIARGENLTDKYKWMPSIQDNGEKILVAAIYDANGEFLAGDSISVQVSIAPQVSLTELVQNQVIIEDKMQLNAGLNFSAAYVKYEIKNKDKGKVYTSPELDPQGIFNKTLMVEDNGNVSVKVTAYDINDNPYPSQSIDAKINIERKLSLRGVSEGQTIDNPVTLSTSRNFEVSETEYVMRDPKTGAEKVLSKIGYGNYTWFPGPEISGEKELFVRVKDTSGRSYTSDSVTVNPIGTPKILLQGIGPNQVITGTVKLKVLSNVSLNSIKYIMINSKTGKEKAVAEGEDYLTEYAYTPVKGDAGTWKIKAKGIYESGKEIETEEVPVTIYLDKIYTALPIIEKSKFIDMASKMAEDSWKKTGMSASLQTAQAILETGWGQSVPVDKYDGQLSYNLFGVKGIGTAGSVTSNTWEEYNGVSYRIDAEFRAYNNVEESWKDHNNLLLTAERYEPFREVMHDSTQGAWALRRAGYATDSQYSMKLIKIIRLYNLQELDKVSI
;
A
#
# COMPACT_ATOMS: atom_id res chain seq x y z
N MET A 1 78.10 9.39 74.68
CA MET A 1 77.28 10.42 74.00
C MET A 1 76.51 9.73 72.91
N GLU A 2 75.20 9.60 73.08
CA GLU A 2 74.32 8.81 72.20
C GLU A 2 74.29 9.37 70.77
N VAL A 3 74.56 8.48 69.82
CA VAL A 3 74.39 8.69 68.38
C VAL A 3 72.90 8.63 68.06
N LYS A 4 72.24 9.79 67.97
CA LYS A 4 70.90 9.88 67.37
C LYS A 4 71.04 9.79 65.84
N ASN A 5 70.84 8.58 65.35
CA ASN A 5 70.47 8.29 63.97
C ASN A 5 69.24 9.12 63.58
N ASN A 6 69.43 10.15 62.77
CA ASN A 6 68.34 10.72 61.98
C ASN A 6 67.96 9.70 60.89
N LYS A 7 67.08 8.76 61.24
CA LYS A 7 66.36 7.98 60.23
C LYS A 7 65.51 8.96 59.42
N VAL A 8 65.95 9.25 58.20
CA VAL A 8 65.13 9.92 57.20
C VAL A 8 63.84 9.11 57.05
N ASN A 9 62.70 9.74 57.32
CA ASN A 9 61.40 9.09 57.19
C ASN A 9 61.09 8.95 55.70
N TYR A 10 61.48 7.83 55.10
CA TYR A 10 61.31 7.55 53.68
C TYR A 10 59.85 7.64 53.24
N HIS A 11 58.87 7.40 54.13
CA HIS A 11 57.45 7.62 53.81
C HIS A 11 57.10 9.10 53.67
N LEU A 12 57.68 9.98 54.49
CA LEU A 12 57.49 11.43 54.39
C LEU A 12 58.21 11.99 53.16
N LEU A 13 59.38 11.45 52.81
CA LEU A 13 60.13 11.83 51.60
C LEU A 13 59.41 11.35 50.32
N ILE A 14 58.86 10.14 50.31
CA ILE A 14 58.05 9.62 49.19
C ILE A 14 56.74 10.39 49.06
N LEU A 15 56.10 10.76 50.17
CA LEU A 15 54.88 11.59 50.15
C LEU A 15 55.17 13.00 49.63
N LEU A 16 56.29 13.62 50.02
CA LEU A 16 56.72 14.92 49.52
C LEU A 16 57.11 14.87 48.04
N VAL A 17 57.79 13.80 47.58
CA VAL A 17 58.10 13.60 46.16
C VAL A 17 56.84 13.32 45.34
N MET A 18 55.87 12.55 45.85
CA MET A 18 54.57 12.36 45.20
C MET A 18 53.76 13.66 45.15
N LEU A 19 53.72 14.46 46.23
CA LEU A 19 53.06 15.78 46.24
C LEU A 19 53.75 16.78 45.30
N PHE A 20 55.08 16.71 45.16
CA PHE A 20 55.83 17.55 44.23
C PHE A 20 55.61 17.12 42.77
N ILE A 21 55.51 15.80 42.48
CA ILE A 21 55.14 15.28 41.16
C ILE A 21 53.66 15.57 40.82
N LEU A 22 52.75 15.53 41.81
CA LEU A 22 51.35 15.92 41.65
C LEU A 22 51.21 17.43 41.39
N ALA A 23 52.02 18.26 42.06
CA ALA A 23 52.07 19.71 41.84
C ALA A 23 52.68 20.08 40.48
N LEU A 24 53.66 19.30 39.99
CA LEU A 24 54.22 19.44 38.64
C LEU A 24 53.24 19.01 37.52
N TRP A 25 52.21 18.23 37.83
CA TRP A 25 51.10 17.94 36.88
C TRP A 25 50.00 19.02 36.89
N MET A 26 49.94 19.90 37.90
CA MET A 26 48.98 21.01 37.95
C MET A 26 49.47 22.30 37.29
N ILE A 27 50.70 22.33 36.77
CA ILE A 27 51.22 23.46 35.99
C ILE A 27 51.66 22.97 34.61
N ILE A 28 50.72 22.37 33.88
CA ILE A 28 50.71 22.61 32.44
C ILE A 28 50.00 23.95 32.31
N PRO A 29 50.63 25.04 31.82
CA PRO A 29 49.83 26.12 31.32
C PRO A 29 48.96 25.48 30.23
N LYS A 30 47.66 25.33 30.48
CA LYS A 30 46.69 25.29 29.40
C LYS A 30 46.82 26.65 28.72
N VAL A 31 47.85 26.80 27.89
CA VAL A 31 47.74 27.59 26.68
C VAL A 31 46.70 26.82 25.89
N LEU A 32 45.43 27.08 26.20
CA LEU A 32 44.39 26.96 25.20
C LEU A 32 44.80 28.02 24.18
N ALA A 33 45.61 27.61 23.22
CA ALA A 33 45.75 28.36 21.99
C ALA A 33 44.32 28.59 21.52
N ASP A 34 43.95 29.87 21.41
CA ASP A 34 42.67 30.29 20.90
C ASP A 34 42.49 29.64 19.53
N SER A 35 41.72 28.55 19.51
CA SER A 35 41.50 27.69 18.35
C SER A 35 40.33 28.21 17.51
N SER A 36 39.91 29.45 17.76
CA SER A 36 38.89 30.12 16.97
C SER A 36 39.40 30.34 15.55
N VAL A 37 38.55 29.97 14.60
CA VAL A 37 38.79 30.22 13.18
C VAL A 37 38.69 31.73 12.93
N LYS A 38 39.69 32.32 12.30
CA LYS A 38 39.72 33.75 11.95
C LYS A 38 39.15 33.95 10.56
N LEU A 39 38.51 35.10 10.33
CA LEU A 39 37.99 35.50 9.03
C LEU A 39 38.58 36.86 8.64
N VAL A 40 39.23 36.92 7.48
CA VAL A 40 39.78 38.13 6.89
C VAL A 40 39.08 38.38 5.56
N VAL A 41 38.48 39.56 5.39
CA VAL A 41 37.81 39.97 4.15
C VAL A 41 38.51 41.21 3.61
N ASP A 42 39.07 41.13 2.41
CA ASP A 42 39.83 42.22 1.76
C ASP A 42 40.89 42.85 2.69
N GLY A 43 41.64 42.00 3.40
CA GLY A 43 42.67 42.41 4.35
C GLY A 43 42.18 42.88 5.73
N HIS A 44 40.87 42.95 5.96
CA HIS A 44 40.26 43.37 7.23
C HIS A 44 39.87 42.17 8.09
N ASN A 45 40.37 42.13 9.33
CA ASN A 45 39.98 41.11 10.32
C ASN A 45 38.53 41.34 10.78
N ILE A 46 37.67 40.35 10.56
CA ILE A 46 36.29 40.33 11.05
C ILE A 46 36.30 39.66 12.42
N THR A 47 36.12 40.45 13.49
CA THR A 47 36.23 39.98 14.88
C THR A 47 34.89 39.90 15.61
N ASP A 48 33.85 40.56 15.09
CA ASP A 48 32.53 40.66 15.73
C ASP A 48 31.68 39.39 15.62
N VAL A 49 32.12 38.41 14.81
CA VAL A 49 31.42 37.16 14.59
C VAL A 49 32.39 35.99 14.52
N VAL A 50 32.01 34.86 15.12
CA VAL A 50 32.85 33.67 15.20
C VAL A 50 32.41 32.65 14.13
N PRO A 51 33.28 32.31 13.16
CA PRO A 51 33.08 31.16 12.28
C PRO A 51 32.94 29.86 13.08
N VAL A 52 32.04 28.99 12.65
CA VAL A 52 31.77 27.70 13.30
C VAL A 52 32.16 26.57 12.35
N ILE A 53 32.65 25.46 12.89
CA ILE A 53 32.87 24.23 12.12
C ILE A 53 31.65 23.34 12.30
N LYS A 54 31.01 22.96 11.19
CA LYS A 54 29.89 22.01 11.14
C LYS A 54 30.13 21.04 10.00
N ASN A 55 30.16 19.73 10.28
CA ASN A 55 30.45 18.67 9.31
C ASN A 55 31.72 18.94 8.48
N ASP A 56 32.83 19.28 9.17
CA ASP A 56 34.10 19.63 8.54
C ASP A 56 34.02 20.78 7.52
N ARG A 57 33.05 21.69 7.70
CA ARG A 57 32.90 22.93 6.94
C ARG A 57 32.89 24.13 7.85
N THR A 58 33.69 25.13 7.48
CA THR A 58 33.64 26.45 8.08
C THR A 58 32.40 27.18 7.58
N ILE A 59 31.46 27.43 8.49
CA ILE A 59 30.25 28.22 8.26
C ILE A 59 30.40 29.60 8.93
N VAL A 60 29.89 30.64 8.28
CA VAL A 60 30.03 32.04 8.73
C VAL A 60 28.69 32.77 8.70
N PRO A 61 28.50 33.82 9.53
CA PRO A 61 27.34 34.70 9.41
C PRO A 61 27.31 35.41 8.07
N ILE A 62 26.32 35.05 7.26
CA ILE A 62 26.26 35.44 5.86
C ILE A 62 26.19 36.95 5.66
N ARG A 63 25.41 37.63 6.51
CA ARG A 63 25.21 39.08 6.44
C ARG A 63 26.52 39.83 6.61
N THR A 64 27.29 39.48 7.65
CA THR A 64 28.55 40.15 7.97
C THR A 64 29.55 40.05 6.82
N VAL A 65 29.66 38.88 6.19
CA VAL A 65 30.60 38.70 5.07
C VAL A 65 30.10 39.37 3.79
N ALA A 66 28.81 39.21 3.48
CA ALA A 66 28.23 39.75 2.25
C ALA A 66 28.22 41.28 2.22
N GLU A 67 27.85 41.95 3.32
CA GLU A 67 27.83 43.42 3.41
C GLU A 67 29.23 44.02 3.32
N GLN A 68 30.25 43.39 3.90
CA GLN A 68 31.65 43.81 3.76
C GLN A 68 32.14 43.71 2.31
N LEU A 69 31.62 42.74 1.55
CA LEU A 69 31.87 42.59 0.12
C LEU A 69 30.99 43.51 -0.75
N GLY A 70 30.24 44.44 -0.15
CA GLY A 70 29.40 45.41 -0.84
C GLY A 70 28.10 44.82 -1.40
N ALA A 71 27.64 43.67 -0.89
CA ALA A 71 26.37 43.07 -1.28
C ALA A 71 25.22 43.50 -0.35
N GLU A 72 24.01 43.62 -0.90
CA GLU A 72 22.77 43.82 -0.16
C GLU A 72 22.24 42.46 0.34
N VAL A 73 21.77 42.39 1.59
CA VAL A 73 21.21 41.16 2.17
C VAL A 73 19.77 41.39 2.63
N LYS A 74 18.83 40.68 1.99
CA LYS A 74 17.39 40.72 2.31
C LYS A 74 16.98 39.45 3.05
N TRP A 75 16.18 39.63 4.11
CA TRP A 75 15.56 38.54 4.84
C TRP A 75 14.05 38.55 4.61
N ASN A 76 13.49 37.39 4.29
CA ASN A 76 12.04 37.16 4.26
C ASN A 76 11.70 36.14 5.35
N ASN A 77 10.88 36.59 6.31
CA ASN A 77 10.50 35.78 7.47
C ASN A 77 9.50 34.68 7.12
N ASP A 78 8.55 34.97 6.22
CA ASP A 78 7.46 34.06 5.88
C ASP A 78 7.99 32.81 5.16
N ASP A 79 8.94 33.01 4.24
CA ASP A 79 9.58 31.94 3.48
C ASP A 79 10.85 31.39 4.14
N ARG A 80 11.28 32.02 5.24
CA ARG A 80 12.58 31.80 5.91
C ARG A 80 13.73 31.79 4.89
N THR A 81 13.80 32.84 4.07
CA THR A 81 14.83 32.98 3.03
C THR A 81 15.74 34.17 3.25
N VAL A 82 17.01 34.00 2.86
CA VAL A 82 17.98 35.08 2.75
C VAL A 82 18.37 35.24 1.28
N GLN A 83 18.24 36.44 0.75
CA GLN A 83 18.66 36.80 -0.60
C GLN A 83 19.85 37.75 -0.51
N ILE A 84 20.93 37.44 -1.21
CA ILE A 84 22.12 38.28 -1.29
C ILE A 84 22.25 38.80 -2.71
N ILE A 85 22.45 40.10 -2.89
CA ILE A 85 22.44 40.77 -4.19
C ILE A 85 23.69 41.63 -4.32
N LYS A 86 24.45 41.44 -5.40
CA LYS A 86 25.59 42.30 -5.76
C LYS A 86 25.62 42.51 -7.27
N GLY A 87 25.22 43.70 -7.71
CA GLY A 87 25.13 44.02 -9.14
C GLY A 87 24.10 43.14 -9.86
N ASP A 88 24.57 42.41 -10.87
CA ASP A 88 23.81 41.46 -11.70
C ASP A 88 23.75 40.04 -11.13
N ARG A 89 24.36 39.82 -9.96
CA ARG A 89 24.43 38.52 -9.29
C ARG A 89 23.57 38.50 -8.04
N SER A 90 22.88 37.39 -7.83
CA SER A 90 22.24 37.10 -6.55
C SER A 90 22.27 35.63 -6.20
N ILE A 91 22.09 35.34 -4.91
CA ILE A 91 21.80 33.99 -4.42
C ILE A 91 20.60 34.05 -3.48
N LEU A 92 19.66 33.14 -3.68
CA LEU A 92 18.55 32.88 -2.77
C LEU A 92 18.81 31.58 -2.02
N LEU A 93 18.78 31.68 -0.70
CA LEU A 93 19.00 30.57 0.23
C LEU A 93 17.79 30.44 1.14
N ARG A 94 17.35 29.20 1.38
CA ARG A 94 16.29 28.88 2.33
C ARG A 94 16.88 28.17 3.53
N ILE A 95 16.45 28.56 4.73
CA ILE A 95 16.92 27.91 5.96
C ILE A 95 16.50 26.43 5.95
N ASP A 96 17.41 25.58 6.41
CA ASP A 96 17.26 24.11 6.48
C ASP A 96 17.14 23.41 5.12
N SER A 97 17.42 24.10 4.00
CA SER A 97 17.41 23.56 2.63
C SER A 97 18.79 23.60 1.99
N ARG A 98 19.22 22.50 1.36
CA ARG A 98 20.45 22.41 0.56
C ARG A 98 20.31 23.04 -0.82
N LEU A 99 19.09 23.19 -1.31
CA LEU A 99 18.85 23.81 -2.61
C LEU A 99 19.27 25.29 -2.56
N THR A 100 20.12 25.66 -3.51
CA THR A 100 20.60 27.02 -3.72
C THR A 100 20.19 27.49 -5.10
N GLN A 101 19.73 28.74 -5.20
CA GLN A 101 19.38 29.37 -6.47
C GLN A 101 20.29 30.58 -6.67
N TYR A 102 21.22 30.47 -7.61
CA TYR A 102 22.01 31.59 -8.09
C TYR A 102 21.26 32.25 -9.24
N GLU A 103 21.37 33.57 -9.36
CA GLU A 103 20.96 34.32 -10.54
C GLU A 103 22.16 35.14 -11.03
N ILE A 104 22.59 34.92 -12.26
CA ILE A 104 23.70 35.65 -12.90
C ILE A 104 23.23 36.08 -14.27
N ASN A 105 23.32 37.37 -14.60
CA ASN A 105 22.83 37.90 -15.88
C ASN A 105 21.36 37.52 -16.17
N LYS A 106 20.52 37.44 -15.13
CA LYS A 106 19.10 36.99 -15.17
C LYS A 106 18.88 35.50 -15.48
N GLU A 107 19.94 34.71 -15.57
CA GLU A 107 19.84 33.26 -15.68
C GLU A 107 19.87 32.61 -14.30
N LYS A 108 18.89 31.74 -14.03
CA LYS A 108 18.83 30.98 -12.78
C LYS A 108 19.63 29.69 -12.89
N ILE A 109 20.49 29.45 -11.91
CA ILE A 109 21.29 28.24 -11.77
C ILE A 109 20.98 27.63 -10.42
N TYR A 110 20.60 26.35 -10.41
CA TYR A 110 20.30 25.61 -9.18
C TYR A 110 21.44 24.66 -8.84
N ASN A 111 21.82 24.61 -7.57
CA ASN A 111 22.86 23.71 -7.07
C ASN A 111 22.52 23.23 -5.65
N LEU A 112 23.27 22.25 -5.15
CA LEU A 112 23.13 21.76 -3.78
C LEU A 112 24.34 22.17 -2.93
N SER A 113 24.07 22.63 -1.71
CA SER A 113 25.09 22.85 -0.70
C SER A 113 25.30 21.59 0.13
N ASP A 114 26.53 21.38 0.60
CA ASP A 114 26.88 20.31 1.53
C ASP A 114 26.40 20.53 2.96
N VAL A 115 26.23 21.79 3.36
CA VAL A 115 25.61 22.15 4.64
C VAL A 115 24.51 23.16 4.40
N SER A 116 23.28 22.80 4.81
CA SER A 116 22.12 23.70 4.71
C SER A 116 22.34 24.98 5.53
N PRO A 117 21.90 26.15 5.03
CA PRO A 117 21.83 27.39 5.79
C PRO A 117 21.06 27.16 7.09
N CYS A 118 21.59 27.66 8.22
CA CYS A 118 20.97 27.48 9.53
C CYS A 118 21.04 28.76 10.36
N ILE A 119 20.16 28.90 11.35
CA ILE A 119 20.17 30.03 12.27
C ILE A 119 20.88 29.63 13.55
N ILE A 120 21.90 30.41 13.94
CA ILE A 120 22.61 30.26 15.21
C ILE A 120 22.63 31.63 15.87
N LYS A 121 22.04 31.75 17.07
CA LYS A 121 21.96 33.01 17.84
C LYS A 121 21.48 34.19 16.96
N ASP A 122 20.36 34.00 16.26
CA ASP A 122 19.72 34.99 15.37
C ASP A 122 20.52 35.41 14.12
N HIS A 123 21.64 34.74 13.83
CA HIS A 123 22.38 34.93 12.60
C HIS A 123 22.23 33.73 11.66
N THR A 124 22.07 34.01 10.36
CA THR A 124 22.10 32.97 9.33
C THR A 124 23.54 32.59 9.02
N TYR A 125 23.88 31.32 9.25
CA TYR A 125 25.18 30.74 8.94
C TYR A 125 25.12 29.92 7.66
N VAL A 126 26.14 30.09 6.82
CA VAL A 126 26.27 29.37 5.55
C VAL A 126 27.72 28.94 5.30
N PRO A 127 27.95 27.89 4.49
CA PRO A 127 29.29 27.58 3.99
C PRO A 127 29.86 28.76 3.22
N LEU A 128 31.11 29.10 3.52
CA LEU A 128 31.76 30.24 2.88
C LEU A 128 31.83 30.10 1.35
N ARG A 129 31.92 28.85 0.84
CA ARG A 129 31.90 28.56 -0.60
C ARG A 129 30.64 29.09 -1.31
N LEU A 130 29.48 29.15 -0.63
CA LEU A 130 28.27 29.75 -1.20
C LEU A 130 28.46 31.24 -1.51
N ILE A 131 29.21 31.94 -0.65
CA ILE A 131 29.54 33.36 -0.83
C ILE A 131 30.49 33.53 -2.02
N SER A 132 31.52 32.68 -2.14
CA SER A 132 32.42 32.69 -3.28
C SER A 132 31.68 32.49 -4.60
N ASN A 133 30.85 31.45 -4.67
CA ASN A 133 30.04 31.15 -5.85
C ASN A 133 29.08 32.31 -6.19
N ALA A 134 28.43 32.92 -5.20
CA ALA A 134 27.46 33.99 -5.40
C ALA A 134 28.10 35.32 -5.80
N LEU A 135 29.19 35.71 -5.14
CA LEU A 135 29.77 37.05 -5.25
C LEU A 135 31.01 37.12 -6.13
N ASN A 136 31.40 36.00 -6.77
CA ASN A 136 32.58 35.90 -7.64
C ASN A 136 33.90 36.22 -6.93
N VAL A 137 34.05 35.81 -5.67
CA VAL A 137 35.25 36.13 -4.86
C VAL A 137 36.05 34.87 -4.58
N LYS A 138 37.38 35.01 -4.47
CA LYS A 138 38.25 33.88 -4.11
C LYS A 138 38.28 33.69 -2.60
N ILE A 139 38.35 32.42 -2.18
CA ILE A 139 38.53 32.01 -0.79
C ILE A 139 39.79 31.17 -0.68
N ASP A 140 40.67 31.51 0.25
CA ASP A 140 41.85 30.72 0.62
C ASP A 140 41.79 30.34 2.11
N TRP A 141 42.05 29.06 2.42
CA TRP A 141 42.17 28.56 3.80
C TRP A 141 43.64 28.42 4.17
N ASN A 142 44.05 29.09 5.25
CA ASN A 142 45.36 28.89 5.86
C ASN A 142 45.21 28.03 7.11
N ASP A 143 45.68 26.77 7.02
CA ASP A 143 45.54 25.79 8.08
C ASP A 143 46.40 26.11 9.31
N SER A 144 47.64 26.57 9.11
CA SER A 144 48.56 26.87 10.22
C SER A 144 48.12 28.08 11.03
N GLU A 145 47.46 29.05 10.39
CA GLU A 145 46.90 30.23 11.03
C GLU A 145 45.44 30.06 11.47
N ARG A 146 44.79 28.97 11.03
CA ARG A 146 43.33 28.76 11.12
C ARG A 146 42.54 29.97 10.63
N THR A 147 42.99 30.59 9.54
CA THR A 147 42.42 31.81 8.99
C THR A 147 41.82 31.55 7.63
N VAL A 148 40.59 32.02 7.42
CA VAL A 148 39.99 32.11 6.09
C VAL A 148 40.22 33.50 5.51
N TYR A 149 40.79 33.57 4.32
CA TYR A 149 40.96 34.80 3.56
C TYR A 149 39.94 34.87 2.42
N VAL A 150 39.20 35.96 2.35
CA VAL A 150 38.29 36.30 1.24
C VAL A 150 38.87 37.48 0.50
N ASP A 151 39.16 37.30 -0.79
CA ASP A 151 39.76 38.31 -1.67
C ASP A 151 38.80 38.65 -2.81
N SER A 152 38.22 39.84 -2.76
CA SER A 152 37.29 40.34 -3.77
C SER A 152 37.97 40.85 -5.04
N SER A 153 39.31 41.00 -5.05
CA SER A 153 40.08 41.37 -6.24
C SER A 153 40.32 40.18 -7.18
N GLN A 154 40.11 38.96 -6.70
CA GLN A 154 40.26 37.72 -7.46
C GLN A 154 38.91 37.06 -7.71
N THR A 155 38.69 36.62 -8.96
CA THR A 155 37.45 35.98 -9.38
C THR A 155 37.50 34.46 -9.25
N SER A 156 36.36 33.83 -8.96
CA SER A 156 36.23 32.37 -8.90
C SER A 156 34.98 31.91 -9.66
N ASN A 157 35.10 30.82 -10.42
CA ASN A 157 33.94 30.22 -11.09
C ASN A 157 33.05 29.49 -10.08
N ILE A 158 31.74 29.41 -10.39
CA ILE A 158 30.84 28.54 -9.63
C ILE A 158 31.32 27.11 -9.79
N THR A 159 31.65 26.48 -8.66
CA THR A 159 31.99 25.06 -8.59
C THR A 159 30.90 24.32 -7.82
N PRO A 160 30.36 23.20 -8.36
CA PRO A 160 29.48 22.32 -7.61
C PRO A 160 30.14 21.82 -6.33
N PHE A 161 29.34 21.57 -5.28
CA PHE A 161 29.85 20.98 -4.04
C PHE A 161 30.18 19.49 -4.19
N PHE A 162 29.57 18.83 -5.17
CA PHE A 162 29.65 17.40 -5.39
C PHE A 162 30.11 17.08 -6.81
N ASP A 163 30.92 16.05 -6.96
CA ASP A 163 31.30 15.48 -8.25
C ASP A 163 30.28 14.42 -8.67
N MET A 164 29.06 14.88 -8.96
CA MET A 164 27.92 14.08 -9.38
C MET A 164 27.13 14.87 -10.41
N LYS A 165 26.56 14.17 -11.40
CA LYS A 165 25.74 14.78 -12.46
C LYS A 165 24.53 13.95 -12.80
N ILE A 166 23.37 14.59 -12.95
CA ILE A 166 22.24 14.01 -13.65
C ILE A 166 22.63 13.85 -15.13
N SER A 167 22.61 12.62 -15.63
CA SER A 167 23.09 12.29 -16.98
C SER A 167 21.95 12.08 -17.98
N SER A 168 20.75 11.74 -17.51
CA SER A 168 19.61 11.42 -18.37
C SER A 168 18.89 12.66 -18.93
N LEU A 169 19.10 13.82 -18.33
CA LEU A 169 18.40 15.07 -18.64
C LEU A 169 19.36 16.27 -18.61
N LYS A 170 19.02 17.31 -19.36
CA LYS A 170 19.75 18.59 -19.38
C LYS A 170 18.95 19.68 -18.68
N SER A 171 19.65 20.66 -18.10
CA SER A 171 19.01 21.84 -17.56
C SER A 171 18.20 22.57 -18.64
N GLY A 172 16.98 23.00 -18.29
CA GLY A 172 15.99 23.61 -19.19
C GLY A 172 15.23 22.62 -20.09
N GLN A 173 15.47 21.31 -19.98
CA GLN A 173 14.79 20.32 -20.82
C GLN A 173 13.27 20.27 -20.52
N VAL A 174 12.48 20.17 -21.59
CA VAL A 174 11.03 19.98 -21.49
C VAL A 174 10.70 18.50 -21.35
N ILE A 175 9.90 18.15 -20.34
CA ILE A 175 9.42 16.80 -20.05
C ILE A 175 7.95 16.71 -20.43
N THR A 176 7.63 15.81 -21.37
CA THR A 176 6.27 15.66 -21.95
C THR A 176 5.62 14.31 -21.63
N GLY A 177 6.30 13.43 -20.89
CA GLY A 177 5.79 12.14 -20.44
C GLY A 177 6.85 11.30 -19.75
N THR A 178 6.68 9.97 -19.79
CA THR A 178 7.58 9.03 -19.13
C THR A 178 9.04 9.26 -19.50
N THR A 179 9.87 9.40 -18.48
CA THR A 179 11.27 9.83 -18.60
C THR A 179 12.16 8.93 -17.76
N ASP A 180 13.33 8.61 -18.31
CA ASP A 180 14.37 7.88 -17.61
C ASP A 180 15.20 8.85 -16.74
N LEU A 181 15.49 8.45 -15.52
CA LEU A 181 16.25 9.19 -14.52
C LEU A 181 17.53 8.41 -14.22
N GLN A 182 18.68 9.08 -14.38
CA GLN A 182 19.99 8.50 -14.11
C GLN A 182 20.97 9.58 -13.68
N ALA A 183 21.87 9.23 -12.78
CA ALA A 183 22.99 10.06 -12.37
C ALA A 183 24.31 9.32 -12.57
N VAL A 184 25.40 10.07 -12.70
CA VAL A 184 26.77 9.58 -12.80
C VAL A 184 27.65 10.30 -11.79
N PHE A 185 28.60 9.58 -11.21
CA PHE A 185 29.54 10.09 -10.22
C PHE A 185 30.90 9.39 -10.46
N PRO A 186 32.02 10.12 -10.58
CA PRO A 186 33.33 9.51 -10.79
C PRO A 186 33.82 8.70 -9.58
N THR A 187 33.46 9.12 -8.38
CA THR A 187 33.77 8.40 -7.13
C THR A 187 32.50 8.29 -6.30
N LEU A 188 32.18 7.08 -5.87
CA LEU A 188 31.03 6.84 -5.02
C LEU A 188 31.33 7.34 -3.59
N PRO A 189 30.43 8.14 -2.97
CA PRO A 189 30.58 8.55 -1.57
C PRO A 189 30.65 7.32 -0.64
N GLU A 190 31.50 7.40 0.38
CA GLU A 190 31.58 6.35 1.40
C GLU A 190 30.23 6.18 2.11
N GLY A 191 29.78 4.94 2.31
CA GLY A 191 28.52 4.64 2.97
C GLY A 191 27.26 4.84 2.12
N ALA A 192 27.38 5.20 0.84
CA ALA A 192 26.24 5.36 -0.06
C ALA A 192 25.40 4.07 -0.16
N ALA A 193 24.10 4.20 0.12
CA ALA A 193 23.16 3.08 0.18
C ALA A 193 21.94 3.27 -0.73
N GLU A 194 21.53 4.52 -0.98
CA GLU A 194 20.33 4.81 -1.75
C GLU A 194 20.46 6.09 -2.59
N ILE A 195 19.87 6.07 -3.79
CA ILE A 195 19.62 7.26 -4.61
C ILE A 195 18.13 7.61 -4.61
N LYS A 196 17.82 8.90 -4.47
CA LYS A 196 16.46 9.46 -4.58
C LYS A 196 16.45 10.53 -5.66
N TYR A 197 15.42 10.51 -6.48
CA TYR A 197 15.09 11.58 -7.42
C TYR A 197 13.91 12.37 -6.88
N LEU A 198 14.09 13.68 -6.72
CA LEU A 198 13.08 14.58 -6.20
C LEU A 198 12.67 15.58 -7.27
N LEU A 199 11.36 15.86 -7.37
CA LEU A 199 10.82 16.93 -8.19
C LEU A 199 10.38 18.07 -7.27
N ILE A 200 11.20 19.12 -7.21
CA ILE A 200 11.05 20.22 -6.27
C ILE A 200 10.40 21.43 -6.95
N ASN A 201 9.45 22.05 -6.26
CA ASN A 201 8.92 23.36 -6.65
C ASN A 201 9.96 24.45 -6.27
N PRO A 202 10.44 25.26 -7.23
CA PRO A 202 11.50 26.25 -6.99
C PRO A 202 11.10 27.31 -5.96
N ASP A 203 9.83 27.73 -5.94
CA ASP A 203 9.34 28.78 -5.05
C ASP A 203 9.34 28.32 -3.59
N THR A 204 9.02 27.05 -3.32
CA THR A 204 8.88 26.52 -1.95
C THR A 204 10.08 25.68 -1.48
N ALA A 205 10.95 25.24 -2.41
CA ALA A 205 11.98 24.21 -2.21
C ALA A 205 11.45 22.92 -1.56
N LYS A 206 10.16 22.63 -1.78
CA LYS A 206 9.51 21.39 -1.39
C LYS A 206 8.96 20.69 -2.60
N GLY A 207 8.85 19.37 -2.51
CA GLY A 207 8.32 18.57 -3.59
C GLY A 207 8.22 17.11 -3.21
N PHE A 208 8.28 16.21 -4.18
CA PHE A 208 8.04 14.80 -3.97
C PHE A 208 9.24 13.97 -4.43
N ILE A 209 9.45 12.83 -3.77
CA ILE A 209 10.27 11.77 -4.35
C ILE A 209 9.48 11.20 -5.53
N ILE A 210 10.11 11.17 -6.70
CA ILE A 210 9.50 10.68 -7.94
C ILE A 210 10.09 9.35 -8.41
N ALA A 211 11.29 9.01 -7.93
CA ALA A 211 11.89 7.69 -8.06
C ALA A 211 12.95 7.50 -6.96
N ARG A 212 13.26 6.25 -6.62
CA ARG A 212 14.32 5.89 -5.66
C ARG A 212 14.80 4.47 -5.88
N GLY A 213 15.98 4.14 -5.37
CA GLY A 213 16.41 2.76 -5.24
C GLY A 213 17.84 2.58 -4.72
N GLU A 214 18.19 1.34 -4.46
CA GLU A 214 19.48 0.95 -3.85
C GLU A 214 20.61 0.83 -4.89
N ASN A 215 20.27 0.60 -6.16
CA ASN A 215 21.26 0.59 -7.24
C ASN A 215 21.51 2.00 -7.78
N LEU A 216 22.57 2.62 -7.27
CA LEU A 216 22.88 4.04 -7.46
C LEU A 216 23.19 4.44 -8.91
N THR A 217 23.52 3.47 -9.77
CA THR A 217 23.87 3.70 -11.18
C THR A 217 22.77 3.29 -12.16
N ASP A 218 21.70 2.67 -11.66
CA ASP A 218 20.60 2.21 -12.49
C ASP A 218 19.79 3.36 -13.07
N LYS A 219 18.98 2.99 -14.05
CA LYS A 219 18.04 3.86 -14.70
C LYS A 219 16.66 3.65 -14.10
N TYR A 220 16.07 4.72 -13.58
CA TYR A 220 14.74 4.71 -12.99
C TYR A 220 13.72 5.37 -13.91
N LYS A 221 12.51 4.80 -14.02
CA LYS A 221 11.44 5.40 -14.83
C LYS A 221 10.55 6.27 -13.96
N TRP A 222 10.26 7.47 -14.43
CA TRP A 222 9.28 8.35 -13.83
C TRP A 222 8.24 8.78 -14.86
N MET A 223 6.96 8.66 -14.50
CA MET A 223 5.84 9.16 -15.28
C MET A 223 5.19 10.35 -14.54
N PRO A 224 5.30 11.57 -15.06
CA PRO A 224 4.76 12.77 -14.41
C PRO A 224 3.23 12.74 -14.33
N SER A 225 2.69 13.35 -13.28
CA SER A 225 1.27 13.71 -13.20
C SER A 225 1.02 15.04 -13.93
N ILE A 226 -0.26 15.37 -14.19
CA ILE A 226 -0.62 16.65 -14.79
C ILE A 226 -0.36 17.81 -13.81
N GLN A 227 -0.46 17.54 -12.51
CA GLN A 227 -0.20 18.47 -11.42
C GLN A 227 1.28 18.90 -11.35
N ASP A 228 2.19 18.12 -11.96
CA ASP A 228 3.61 18.43 -12.02
C ASP A 228 3.97 19.54 -13.02
N ASN A 229 3.03 19.94 -13.89
CA ASN A 229 3.25 20.96 -14.90
C ASN A 229 3.85 22.26 -14.33
N GLY A 230 4.74 22.89 -15.12
CA GLY A 230 5.46 24.10 -14.74
C GLY A 230 6.96 23.89 -14.55
N GLU A 231 7.65 24.97 -14.19
CA GLU A 231 9.07 24.91 -13.83
C GLU A 231 9.24 24.06 -12.58
N LYS A 232 10.22 23.15 -12.60
CA LYS A 232 10.58 22.26 -11.49
C LYS A 232 12.10 22.13 -11.42
N ILE A 233 12.58 21.79 -10.24
CA ILE A 233 13.98 21.41 -10.03
C ILE A 233 14.03 19.91 -9.84
N LEU A 234 14.67 19.22 -10.79
CA LEU A 234 14.97 17.81 -10.64
C LEU A 234 16.26 17.69 -9.82
N VAL A 235 16.19 16.94 -8.72
CA VAL A 235 17.32 16.66 -7.84
C VAL A 235 17.59 15.16 -7.87
N ALA A 236 18.86 14.78 -8.00
CA ALA A 236 19.33 13.42 -7.72
C ALA A 236 20.21 13.48 -6.48
N ALA A 237 19.87 12.73 -5.44
CA ALA A 237 20.51 12.80 -4.14
C ALA A 237 20.84 11.39 -3.61
N ILE A 238 22.07 11.21 -3.14
CA ILE A 238 22.60 9.97 -2.56
C ILE A 238 22.54 10.09 -1.04
N TYR A 239 22.09 9.01 -0.40
CA TYR A 239 21.95 8.89 1.04
C TYR A 239 22.70 7.66 1.56
N ASP A 240 23.11 7.73 2.82
CA ASP A 240 23.64 6.59 3.56
C ASP A 240 22.50 5.67 4.07
N ALA A 241 22.87 4.56 4.72
CA ALA A 241 21.91 3.60 5.29
C ALA A 241 21.06 4.18 6.46
N ASN A 242 21.49 5.30 7.05
CA ASN A 242 20.74 6.00 8.10
C ASN A 242 19.81 7.09 7.53
N GLY A 243 19.85 7.32 6.22
CA GLY A 243 19.09 8.37 5.54
C GLY A 243 19.76 9.75 5.60
N GLU A 244 21.05 9.84 5.91
CA GLU A 244 21.82 11.07 5.86
C GLU A 244 22.26 11.39 4.43
N PHE A 245 22.14 12.64 4.00
CA PHE A 245 22.52 13.10 2.67
C PHE A 245 24.05 13.12 2.51
N LEU A 246 24.55 12.52 1.43
CA LEU A 246 25.99 12.42 1.13
C LEU A 246 26.42 13.29 -0.04
N ALA A 247 25.65 13.25 -1.13
CA ALA A 247 25.96 13.98 -2.36
C ALA A 247 24.71 14.17 -3.21
N GLY A 248 24.74 15.13 -4.14
CA GLY A 248 23.67 15.27 -5.11
C GLY A 248 23.98 16.26 -6.22
N ASP A 249 23.09 16.28 -7.20
CA ASP A 249 23.07 17.25 -8.29
C ASP A 249 21.63 17.75 -8.50
N SER A 250 21.51 18.92 -9.12
CA SER A 250 20.22 19.54 -9.40
C SER A 250 20.21 20.25 -10.74
N ILE A 251 19.12 20.09 -11.50
CA ILE A 251 18.90 20.80 -12.77
C ILE A 251 17.49 21.38 -12.82
N SER A 252 17.32 22.51 -13.51
CA SER A 252 15.99 23.04 -13.82
C SER A 252 15.39 22.24 -14.98
N VAL A 253 14.11 21.92 -14.91
CA VAL A 253 13.34 21.26 -15.98
C VAL A 253 11.97 21.90 -16.11
N GLN A 254 11.38 21.82 -17.30
CA GLN A 254 10.02 22.27 -17.55
C GLN A 254 9.12 21.07 -17.77
N VAL A 255 8.20 20.80 -16.85
CA VAL A 255 7.18 19.76 -17.06
C VAL A 255 6.02 20.36 -17.86
N SER A 256 5.68 19.74 -18.99
CA SER A 256 4.65 20.21 -19.92
C SER A 256 3.91 19.03 -20.54
N ILE A 257 3.06 18.41 -19.73
CA ILE A 257 2.23 17.27 -20.10
C ILE A 257 1.02 17.74 -20.89
N ALA A 258 1.00 17.41 -22.18
CA ALA A 258 -0.22 17.35 -22.98
C ALA A 258 -0.78 15.91 -22.86
N PRO A 259 -1.90 15.69 -22.14
CA PRO A 259 -2.41 14.35 -21.87
C PRO A 259 -2.70 13.57 -23.15
N GLN A 260 -2.08 12.41 -23.29
CA GLN A 260 -2.30 11.45 -24.37
C GLN A 260 -2.83 10.15 -23.78
N VAL A 261 -3.94 9.68 -24.33
CA VAL A 261 -4.61 8.46 -23.90
C VAL A 261 -4.92 7.62 -25.14
N SER A 262 -4.49 6.37 -25.13
CA SER A 262 -4.75 5.39 -26.19
C SER A 262 -5.32 4.10 -25.62
N LEU A 263 -6.09 3.40 -26.45
CA LEU A 263 -6.55 2.05 -26.19
C LEU A 263 -5.59 1.09 -26.90
N THR A 264 -5.05 0.10 -26.19
CA THR A 264 -4.25 -0.98 -26.80
C THR A 264 -5.03 -2.30 -26.72
N GLU A 265 -4.54 -3.34 -27.42
CA GLU A 265 -5.21 -4.66 -27.60
C GLU A 265 -6.41 -4.70 -28.56
N LEU A 266 -6.86 -3.55 -29.08
CA LEU A 266 -7.92 -3.47 -30.08
C LEU A 266 -7.46 -2.64 -31.28
N VAL A 267 -7.71 -3.12 -32.49
CA VAL A 267 -7.43 -2.37 -33.74
C VAL A 267 -8.72 -2.01 -34.48
N GLN A 268 -8.66 -0.96 -35.29
CA GLN A 268 -9.80 -0.49 -36.07
C GLN A 268 -10.35 -1.60 -36.98
N ASN A 269 -11.68 -1.77 -36.95
CA ASN A 269 -12.46 -2.77 -37.68
C ASN A 269 -12.18 -4.23 -37.31
N GLN A 270 -11.52 -4.51 -36.18
CA GLN A 270 -11.31 -5.88 -35.70
C GLN A 270 -12.64 -6.61 -35.47
N VAL A 271 -12.70 -7.90 -35.83
CA VAL A 271 -13.82 -8.78 -35.51
C VAL A 271 -13.46 -9.62 -34.28
N ILE A 272 -14.24 -9.46 -33.21
CA ILE A 272 -14.08 -10.18 -31.96
C ILE A 272 -15.01 -11.39 -31.98
N ILE A 273 -14.44 -12.59 -31.97
CA ILE A 273 -15.17 -13.87 -32.04
C ILE A 273 -15.17 -14.63 -30.70
N GLU A 274 -14.31 -14.23 -29.77
CA GLU A 274 -14.26 -14.77 -28.41
C GLU A 274 -15.20 -14.02 -27.46
N ASP A 275 -15.70 -14.72 -26.44
CA ASP A 275 -16.58 -14.16 -25.41
C ASP A 275 -15.83 -13.34 -24.33
N LYS A 276 -14.58 -12.97 -24.61
CA LYS A 276 -13.73 -12.15 -23.76
C LYS A 276 -13.05 -11.07 -24.58
N MET A 277 -13.10 -9.84 -24.07
CA MET A 277 -12.39 -8.68 -24.60
C MET A 277 -11.40 -8.20 -23.55
N GLN A 278 -10.12 -8.14 -23.92
CA GLN A 278 -9.04 -7.61 -23.10
C GLN A 278 -8.64 -6.23 -23.63
N LEU A 279 -8.54 -5.25 -22.74
CA LEU A 279 -8.23 -3.87 -23.09
C LEU A 279 -7.24 -3.28 -22.10
N ASN A 280 -6.28 -2.52 -22.62
CA ASN A 280 -5.27 -1.82 -21.82
C ASN A 280 -5.27 -0.32 -22.18
N ALA A 281 -4.81 0.51 -21.25
CA ALA A 281 -4.66 1.95 -21.46
C ALA A 281 -3.19 2.29 -21.73
N GLY A 282 -2.92 3.01 -22.81
CA GLY A 282 -1.63 3.66 -23.05
C GLY A 282 -1.69 5.12 -22.61
N LEU A 283 -0.79 5.54 -21.71
CA LEU A 283 -0.78 6.87 -21.11
C LEU A 283 0.63 7.48 -21.17
N ASN A 284 0.73 8.80 -21.32
CA ASN A 284 1.98 9.55 -21.12
C ASN A 284 2.06 10.26 -19.76
N PHE A 285 1.08 10.07 -18.89
CA PHE A 285 0.99 10.72 -17.59
C PHE A 285 0.43 9.76 -16.53
N SER A 286 0.75 10.04 -15.27
CA SER A 286 0.24 9.29 -14.12
C SER A 286 -1.22 9.66 -13.86
N ALA A 287 -2.12 8.75 -14.22
CA ALA A 287 -3.54 8.84 -13.96
C ALA A 287 -3.87 8.23 -12.58
N ALA A 288 -4.91 8.72 -11.92
CA ALA A 288 -5.43 8.12 -10.70
C ALA A 288 -6.22 6.83 -10.98
N TYR A 289 -7.00 6.80 -12.06
CA TYR A 289 -7.74 5.63 -12.53
C TYR A 289 -8.14 5.76 -14.00
N VAL A 290 -8.62 4.65 -14.59
CA VAL A 290 -9.21 4.63 -15.94
C VAL A 290 -10.63 4.04 -15.92
N LYS A 291 -11.43 4.41 -16.93
CA LYS A 291 -12.73 3.78 -17.25
C LYS A 291 -12.81 3.44 -18.73
N TYR A 292 -13.36 2.28 -19.05
CA TYR A 292 -13.59 1.82 -20.42
C TYR A 292 -15.06 1.98 -20.78
N GLU A 293 -15.33 2.48 -21.98
CA GLU A 293 -16.67 2.60 -22.54
C GLU A 293 -16.78 1.74 -23.80
N ILE A 294 -17.81 0.88 -23.87
CA ILE A 294 -18.14 0.07 -25.04
C ILE A 294 -19.55 0.46 -25.48
N LYS A 295 -19.67 1.10 -26.64
CA LYS A 295 -20.94 1.51 -27.23
C LYS A 295 -21.29 0.60 -28.40
N ASN A 296 -22.36 -0.18 -28.28
CA ASN A 296 -22.94 -0.91 -29.41
C ASN A 296 -23.72 0.08 -30.29
N LYS A 297 -23.23 0.32 -31.51
CA LYS A 297 -23.79 1.30 -32.46
C LYS A 297 -25.12 0.84 -33.05
N ASP A 298 -25.28 -0.47 -33.22
CA ASP A 298 -26.48 -1.05 -33.82
C ASP A 298 -27.67 -1.01 -32.84
N LYS A 299 -27.40 -1.17 -31.54
CA LYS A 299 -28.42 -1.25 -30.47
C LYS A 299 -28.50 -0.01 -29.59
N GLY A 300 -27.56 0.92 -29.70
CA GLY A 300 -27.46 2.12 -28.86
C GLY A 300 -27.07 1.86 -27.40
N LYS A 301 -26.76 0.61 -27.01
CA LYS A 301 -26.40 0.22 -25.64
C LYS A 301 -24.97 0.67 -25.32
N VAL A 302 -24.78 1.33 -24.17
CA VAL A 302 -23.47 1.75 -23.67
C VAL A 302 -23.16 0.99 -22.38
N TYR A 303 -21.98 0.41 -22.31
CA TYR A 303 -21.39 -0.13 -21.09
C TYR A 303 -20.23 0.76 -20.65
N THR A 304 -20.15 1.06 -19.35
CA THR A 304 -19.01 1.75 -18.74
C THR A 304 -18.47 0.90 -17.61
N SER A 305 -17.14 0.71 -17.56
CA SER A 305 -16.48 -0.03 -16.49
C SER A 305 -16.52 0.74 -15.16
N PRO A 306 -16.30 0.07 -14.01
CA PRO A 306 -15.93 0.75 -12.77
C PRO A 306 -14.57 1.46 -12.92
N GLU A 307 -14.14 2.16 -11.85
CA GLU A 307 -12.80 2.75 -11.72
C GLU A 307 -11.76 1.62 -11.64
N LEU A 308 -10.77 1.63 -12.54
CA LEU A 308 -9.78 0.56 -12.70
C LEU A 308 -8.35 1.10 -12.67
N ASP A 309 -7.42 0.18 -12.37
CA ASP A 309 -5.97 0.41 -12.36
C ASP A 309 -5.50 0.88 -13.76
N PRO A 310 -4.88 2.06 -13.91
CA PRO A 310 -4.34 2.53 -15.17
C PRO A 310 -3.29 1.61 -15.80
N GLN A 311 -2.60 0.81 -14.99
CA GLN A 311 -1.59 -0.16 -15.45
C GLN A 311 -2.17 -1.59 -15.57
N GLY A 312 -3.44 -1.77 -15.21
CA GLY A 312 -4.11 -3.07 -15.18
C GLY A 312 -4.75 -3.45 -16.52
N ILE A 313 -4.95 -4.76 -16.71
CA ILE A 313 -5.71 -5.30 -17.85
C ILE A 313 -7.19 -5.30 -17.50
N PHE A 314 -8.01 -4.62 -18.31
CA PHE A 314 -9.46 -4.72 -18.21
C PHE A 314 -9.98 -5.92 -19.00
N ASN A 315 -10.65 -6.84 -18.30
CA ASN A 315 -11.27 -8.01 -18.89
C ASN A 315 -12.80 -7.85 -18.88
N LYS A 316 -13.40 -7.78 -20.07
CA LYS A 316 -14.86 -7.77 -20.25
C LYS A 316 -15.33 -9.10 -20.82
N THR A 317 -16.16 -9.82 -20.08
CA THR A 317 -16.95 -10.93 -20.63
C THR A 317 -18.07 -10.37 -21.50
N LEU A 318 -18.17 -10.87 -22.73
CA LEU A 318 -19.14 -10.50 -23.74
C LEU A 318 -20.27 -11.53 -23.82
N MET A 319 -21.47 -11.08 -24.16
CA MET A 319 -22.60 -11.95 -24.46
C MET A 319 -23.02 -11.82 -25.93
N VAL A 320 -23.79 -12.79 -26.44
CA VAL A 320 -24.32 -12.77 -27.82
C VAL A 320 -25.20 -11.55 -28.05
N GLU A 321 -25.84 -11.04 -26.99
CA GLU A 321 -26.60 -9.79 -26.97
C GLU A 321 -25.71 -8.56 -27.20
N ASP A 322 -24.39 -8.66 -27.05
CA ASP A 322 -23.42 -7.60 -27.37
C ASP A 322 -22.97 -7.63 -28.84
N ASN A 323 -23.31 -8.68 -29.61
CA ASN A 323 -23.02 -8.76 -31.06
C ASN A 323 -23.52 -7.50 -31.80
N GLY A 324 -22.71 -7.06 -32.75
CA GLY A 324 -22.93 -5.85 -33.56
C GLY A 324 -21.67 -5.01 -33.71
N ASN A 325 -21.80 -3.89 -34.44
CA ASN A 325 -20.75 -2.89 -34.54
C ASN A 325 -20.63 -2.13 -33.22
N VAL A 326 -19.42 -2.01 -32.70
CA VAL A 326 -19.12 -1.33 -31.44
C VAL A 326 -18.09 -0.22 -31.63
N SER A 327 -18.13 0.77 -30.76
CA SER A 327 -17.08 1.77 -30.56
C SER A 327 -16.56 1.63 -29.14
N VAL A 328 -15.24 1.53 -28.99
CA VAL A 328 -14.58 1.33 -27.70
C VAL A 328 -13.62 2.47 -27.45
N LYS A 329 -13.64 3.04 -26.24
CA LYS A 329 -12.65 4.04 -25.81
C LYS A 329 -12.28 3.83 -24.34
N VAL A 330 -11.13 4.36 -23.94
CA VAL A 330 -10.72 4.45 -22.54
C VAL A 330 -10.61 5.93 -22.15
N THR A 331 -11.01 6.25 -20.92
CA THR A 331 -10.86 7.60 -20.34
C THR A 331 -10.00 7.49 -19.09
N ALA A 332 -8.87 8.19 -19.08
CA ALA A 332 -8.03 8.32 -17.90
C ALA A 332 -8.48 9.53 -17.08
N TYR A 333 -8.35 9.44 -15.76
CA TYR A 333 -8.73 10.50 -14.84
C TYR A 333 -7.50 10.86 -13.99
N ASP A 334 -7.24 12.16 -13.83
CA ASP A 334 -6.20 12.63 -12.91
C ASP A 334 -6.66 12.54 -11.45
N ILE A 335 -5.79 12.95 -10.52
CA ILE A 335 -6.10 12.94 -9.09
C ILE A 335 -7.28 13.85 -8.71
N ASN A 336 -7.61 14.84 -9.55
CA ASN A 336 -8.70 15.78 -9.35
C ASN A 336 -9.99 15.37 -10.06
N ASP A 337 -10.08 14.12 -10.55
CA ASP A 337 -11.18 13.57 -11.34
C ASP A 337 -11.41 14.26 -12.71
N ASN A 338 -10.41 14.98 -13.25
CA ASN A 338 -10.51 15.53 -14.60
C ASN A 338 -10.38 14.40 -15.64
N PRO A 339 -11.30 14.29 -16.60
CA PRO A 339 -11.29 13.23 -17.60
C PRO A 339 -10.44 13.56 -18.85
N TYR A 340 -9.70 12.56 -19.34
CA TYR A 340 -8.92 12.60 -20.57
C TYR A 340 -9.26 11.38 -21.43
N PRO A 341 -10.15 11.50 -22.43
CA PRO A 341 -10.58 10.38 -23.26
C PRO A 341 -9.59 10.06 -24.37
N SER A 342 -9.46 8.78 -24.72
CA SER A 342 -8.83 8.34 -25.96
C SER A 342 -9.71 8.64 -27.17
N GLN A 343 -9.13 8.53 -28.37
CA GLN A 343 -9.91 8.30 -29.58
C GLN A 343 -10.69 6.97 -29.44
N SER A 344 -11.85 6.90 -30.10
CA SER A 344 -12.64 5.66 -30.12
C SER A 344 -12.13 4.73 -31.24
N ILE A 345 -12.04 3.44 -30.94
CA ILE A 345 -11.71 2.38 -31.90
C ILE A 345 -13.00 1.66 -32.24
N ASP A 346 -13.34 1.57 -33.52
CA ASP A 346 -14.49 0.79 -33.95
C ASP A 346 -14.09 -0.67 -34.18
N ALA A 347 -14.97 -1.57 -33.78
CA ALA A 347 -14.79 -3.01 -33.93
C ALA A 347 -16.16 -3.67 -34.16
N LYS A 348 -16.17 -4.97 -34.42
CA LYS A 348 -17.40 -5.77 -34.54
C LYS A 348 -17.33 -6.96 -33.59
N ILE A 349 -18.34 -7.09 -32.72
CA ILE A 349 -18.52 -8.29 -31.90
C ILE A 349 -19.36 -9.27 -32.71
N ASN A 350 -18.84 -10.48 -32.90
CA ASN A 350 -19.49 -11.57 -33.62
C ASN A 350 -19.16 -12.91 -32.95
N ILE A 351 -19.66 -13.09 -31.74
CA ILE A 351 -19.46 -14.31 -30.96
C ILE A 351 -20.57 -15.32 -31.24
N GLU A 352 -20.21 -16.59 -31.28
CA GLU A 352 -21.16 -17.70 -31.38
C GLU A 352 -21.74 -18.06 -30.01
N ARG A 353 -22.93 -18.65 -30.00
CA ARG A 353 -23.55 -19.13 -28.76
C ARG A 353 -22.79 -20.35 -28.24
N LYS A 354 -22.44 -20.32 -26.97
CA LYS A 354 -21.85 -21.43 -26.21
C LYS A 354 -22.80 -21.81 -25.08
N LEU A 355 -23.03 -23.11 -24.89
CA LEU A 355 -23.85 -23.65 -23.80
C LEU A 355 -23.26 -24.98 -23.34
N SER A 356 -22.94 -25.08 -22.05
CA SER A 356 -22.51 -26.34 -21.44
C SER A 356 -22.99 -26.49 -20.01
N LEU A 357 -23.18 -27.75 -19.60
CA LEU A 357 -23.38 -28.13 -18.21
C LEU A 357 -22.05 -28.00 -17.44
N ARG A 358 -22.13 -27.53 -16.21
CA ARG A 358 -21.03 -27.44 -15.23
C ARG A 358 -21.48 -28.06 -13.91
N GLY A 359 -20.52 -28.34 -13.04
CA GLY A 359 -20.76 -28.92 -11.72
C GLY A 359 -20.57 -30.43 -11.63
N VAL A 360 -20.45 -31.10 -12.78
CA VAL A 360 -20.09 -32.52 -12.89
C VAL A 360 -19.06 -32.74 -13.99
N SER A 361 -18.34 -33.87 -13.93
CA SER A 361 -17.36 -34.29 -14.93
C SER A 361 -17.72 -35.65 -15.53
N GLU A 362 -17.21 -35.93 -16.74
CA GLU A 362 -17.46 -37.18 -17.45
C GLU A 362 -17.01 -38.39 -16.61
N GLY A 363 -17.89 -39.38 -16.48
CA GLY A 363 -17.70 -40.59 -15.69
C GLY A 363 -17.76 -40.40 -14.17
N GLN A 364 -17.99 -39.18 -13.67
CA GLN A 364 -17.94 -38.87 -12.24
C GLN A 364 -18.89 -39.77 -11.44
N THR A 365 -18.36 -40.40 -10.39
CA THR A 365 -19.18 -41.10 -9.40
C THR A 365 -19.78 -40.09 -8.42
N ILE A 366 -21.10 -40.13 -8.22
CA ILE A 366 -21.84 -39.17 -7.39
C ILE A 366 -22.44 -39.88 -6.18
N ASP A 367 -21.92 -39.55 -5.01
CA ASP A 367 -22.40 -40.05 -3.69
C ASP A 367 -22.80 -38.91 -2.73
N ASN A 368 -22.55 -37.67 -3.12
CA ASN A 368 -22.90 -36.46 -2.38
C ASN A 368 -23.69 -35.52 -3.30
N PRO A 369 -24.42 -34.53 -2.77
CA PRO A 369 -25.07 -33.53 -3.60
C PRO A 369 -24.04 -32.84 -4.50
N VAL A 370 -24.41 -32.67 -5.77
CA VAL A 370 -23.65 -31.89 -6.73
C VAL A 370 -24.44 -30.67 -7.14
N THR A 371 -23.77 -29.53 -7.25
CA THR A 371 -24.41 -28.31 -7.74
C THR A 371 -24.25 -28.24 -9.25
N LEU A 372 -25.31 -28.58 -9.97
CA LEU A 372 -25.39 -28.39 -11.41
C LEU A 372 -25.54 -26.91 -11.71
N SER A 373 -24.73 -26.43 -12.65
CA SER A 373 -24.76 -25.06 -13.13
C SER A 373 -24.60 -25.04 -14.65
N THR A 374 -24.82 -23.87 -15.25
CA THR A 374 -24.72 -23.69 -16.70
C THR A 374 -23.63 -22.68 -17.03
N SER A 375 -22.77 -23.01 -17.98
CA SER A 375 -21.87 -22.05 -18.61
C SER A 375 -22.49 -21.63 -19.95
N ARG A 376 -22.79 -20.35 -20.11
CA ARG A 376 -23.36 -19.78 -21.34
C ARG A 376 -22.89 -18.35 -21.56
N ASN A 377 -22.96 -17.89 -22.80
CA ASN A 377 -22.65 -16.51 -23.20
C ASN A 377 -23.86 -15.80 -23.83
N PHE A 378 -25.09 -16.14 -23.44
CA PHE A 378 -26.32 -15.49 -23.90
C PHE A 378 -27.39 -15.48 -22.82
N GLU A 379 -28.34 -14.56 -22.93
CA GLU A 379 -29.44 -14.41 -21.98
C GLU A 379 -30.52 -15.47 -22.20
N VAL A 380 -31.09 -15.97 -21.09
CA VAL A 380 -32.12 -17.01 -21.10
C VAL A 380 -33.26 -16.66 -20.17
N SER A 381 -34.47 -17.09 -20.54
CA SER A 381 -35.68 -16.97 -19.71
C SER A 381 -35.91 -18.21 -18.84
N GLU A 382 -35.35 -19.36 -19.25
CA GLU A 382 -35.59 -20.65 -18.63
C GLU A 382 -34.40 -21.59 -18.80
N THR A 383 -34.11 -22.38 -17.76
CA THR A 383 -33.09 -23.42 -17.71
C THR A 383 -33.70 -24.70 -17.12
N GLU A 384 -33.65 -25.78 -17.88
CA GLU A 384 -33.99 -27.14 -17.47
C GLU A 384 -32.69 -27.94 -17.30
N TYR A 385 -32.50 -28.51 -16.11
CA TYR A 385 -31.50 -29.55 -15.89
C TYR A 385 -32.17 -30.89 -16.15
N VAL A 386 -31.65 -31.63 -17.12
CA VAL A 386 -32.29 -32.84 -17.64
C VAL A 386 -31.36 -34.02 -17.43
N MET A 387 -31.94 -35.12 -16.98
CA MET A 387 -31.30 -36.42 -16.90
C MET A 387 -31.89 -37.32 -17.96
N ARG A 388 -31.05 -38.10 -18.64
CA ARG A 388 -31.47 -39.16 -19.55
C ARG A 388 -30.88 -40.50 -19.12
N ASP A 389 -31.72 -41.53 -19.17
CA ASP A 389 -31.26 -42.91 -19.02
C ASP A 389 -30.65 -43.37 -20.36
N PRO A 390 -29.35 -43.72 -20.41
CA PRO A 390 -28.67 -44.04 -21.68
C PRO A 390 -29.16 -45.35 -22.32
N LYS A 391 -29.80 -46.25 -21.57
CA LYS A 391 -30.28 -47.54 -22.09
C LYS A 391 -31.66 -47.43 -22.72
N THR A 392 -32.53 -46.59 -22.14
CA THR A 392 -33.93 -46.45 -22.57
C THR A 392 -34.17 -45.17 -23.37
N GLY A 393 -33.27 -44.18 -23.28
CA GLY A 393 -33.45 -42.84 -23.84
C GLY A 393 -34.47 -41.99 -23.09
N ALA A 394 -35.05 -42.48 -21.98
CA ALA A 394 -36.06 -41.77 -21.22
C ALA A 394 -35.46 -40.53 -20.53
N GLU A 395 -36.08 -39.37 -20.73
CA GLU A 395 -35.67 -38.11 -20.10
C GLU A 395 -36.52 -37.79 -18.86
N LYS A 396 -35.88 -37.24 -17.83
CA LYS A 396 -36.52 -36.67 -16.65
C LYS A 396 -35.95 -35.28 -16.39
N VAL A 397 -36.81 -34.28 -16.36
CA VAL A 397 -36.43 -32.93 -15.91
C VAL A 397 -36.20 -32.99 -14.41
N LEU A 398 -34.96 -32.74 -13.98
CA LEU A 398 -34.58 -32.73 -12.57
C LEU A 398 -35.00 -31.43 -11.90
N SER A 399 -34.84 -30.32 -12.61
CA SER A 399 -35.23 -28.99 -12.14
C SER A 399 -35.45 -28.05 -13.31
N LYS A 400 -36.36 -27.11 -13.11
CA LYS A 400 -36.73 -26.08 -14.08
C LYS A 400 -36.75 -24.74 -13.37
N ILE A 401 -35.77 -23.90 -13.67
CA ILE A 401 -35.55 -22.60 -13.02
C ILE A 401 -35.21 -21.55 -14.06
N GLY A 402 -35.48 -20.27 -13.77
CA GLY A 402 -35.12 -19.16 -14.69
C GLY A 402 -33.60 -18.97 -14.78
N TYR A 403 -33.04 -18.37 -13.72
CA TYR A 403 -31.60 -18.21 -13.53
C TYR A 403 -31.20 -18.84 -12.20
N GLY A 404 -30.13 -19.64 -12.19
CA GLY A 404 -29.57 -20.19 -10.96
C GLY A 404 -28.91 -21.54 -11.15
N ASN A 405 -28.35 -22.03 -10.05
CA ASN A 405 -27.80 -23.36 -9.94
C ASN A 405 -28.83 -24.29 -9.31
N TYR A 406 -28.72 -25.59 -9.61
CA TYR A 406 -29.56 -26.61 -9.00
C TYR A 406 -28.69 -27.62 -8.25
N THR A 407 -28.92 -27.76 -6.95
CA THR A 407 -28.29 -28.82 -6.16
C THR A 407 -29.04 -30.12 -6.37
N TRP A 408 -28.42 -31.06 -7.06
CA TRP A 408 -28.95 -32.38 -7.31
C TRP A 408 -28.36 -33.39 -6.33
N PHE A 409 -29.22 -34.10 -5.60
CA PHE A 409 -28.82 -35.16 -4.69
C PHE A 409 -29.53 -36.47 -5.08
N PRO A 410 -28.93 -37.31 -5.94
CA PRO A 410 -29.60 -38.48 -6.48
C PRO A 410 -29.87 -39.54 -5.40
N GLY A 411 -31.12 -40.00 -5.35
CA GLY A 411 -31.54 -41.10 -4.49
C GLY A 411 -31.24 -42.49 -5.07
N PRO A 412 -31.52 -43.56 -4.31
CA PRO A 412 -31.28 -44.95 -4.72
C PRO A 412 -31.94 -45.34 -6.05
N GLU A 413 -33.10 -44.75 -6.35
CA GLU A 413 -33.89 -45.00 -7.56
C GLU A 413 -33.24 -44.47 -8.84
N ILE A 414 -32.22 -43.63 -8.72
CA ILE A 414 -31.50 -43.02 -9.84
C ILE A 414 -30.08 -43.62 -10.02
N SER A 415 -29.77 -44.69 -9.28
CA SER A 415 -28.45 -45.33 -9.30
C SER A 415 -28.03 -45.86 -10.68
N GLY A 416 -26.71 -45.95 -10.87
CA GLY A 416 -26.08 -46.38 -12.12
C GLY A 416 -26.03 -45.27 -13.17
N GLU A 417 -25.36 -45.55 -14.29
CA GLU A 417 -25.04 -44.58 -15.35
C GLU A 417 -26.24 -43.71 -15.78
N LYS A 418 -26.02 -42.39 -15.87
CA LYS A 418 -26.97 -41.37 -16.34
C LYS A 418 -26.25 -40.34 -17.20
N GLU A 419 -26.93 -39.83 -18.22
CA GLU A 419 -26.50 -38.66 -18.97
C GLU A 419 -27.18 -37.41 -18.40
N LEU A 420 -26.40 -36.36 -18.10
CA LEU A 420 -26.91 -35.07 -17.68
C LEU A 420 -26.64 -34.02 -18.75
N PHE A 421 -27.61 -33.17 -19.03
CA PHE A 421 -27.44 -32.01 -19.91
C PHE A 421 -28.36 -30.87 -19.49
N VAL A 422 -28.15 -29.69 -20.07
CA VAL A 422 -29.04 -28.56 -19.86
C VAL A 422 -29.78 -28.21 -21.14
N ARG A 423 -31.06 -27.89 -20.99
CA ARG A 423 -31.88 -27.30 -22.04
C ARG A 423 -32.30 -25.90 -21.58
N VAL A 424 -32.00 -24.89 -22.38
CA VAL A 424 -32.33 -23.49 -22.05
C VAL A 424 -33.24 -22.90 -23.11
N LYS A 425 -34.00 -21.89 -22.71
CA LYS A 425 -34.83 -21.09 -23.62
C LYS A 425 -34.33 -19.66 -23.61
N ASP A 426 -33.98 -19.11 -24.77
CA ASP A 426 -33.58 -17.71 -24.86
C ASP A 426 -34.76 -16.75 -24.60
N THR A 427 -34.49 -15.44 -24.56
CA THR A 427 -35.53 -14.42 -24.35
C THR A 427 -36.54 -14.30 -25.50
N SER A 428 -36.25 -14.91 -26.66
CA SER A 428 -37.16 -14.98 -27.81
C SER A 428 -37.98 -16.28 -27.83
N GLY A 429 -37.79 -17.16 -26.84
CA GLY A 429 -38.50 -18.43 -26.72
C GLY A 429 -37.87 -19.60 -27.49
N ARG A 430 -36.67 -19.45 -28.06
CA ARG A 430 -35.97 -20.52 -28.79
C ARG A 430 -35.19 -21.40 -27.83
N SER A 431 -35.30 -22.72 -28.00
CA SER A 431 -34.64 -23.70 -27.14
C SER A 431 -33.26 -24.11 -27.67
N TYR A 432 -32.34 -24.34 -26.75
CA TYR A 432 -30.97 -24.80 -26.99
C TYR A 432 -30.64 -25.92 -26.00
N THR A 433 -29.91 -26.95 -26.44
CA THR A 433 -29.51 -28.08 -25.60
C THR A 433 -27.98 -28.16 -25.60
N SER A 434 -27.36 -28.37 -24.44
CA SER A 434 -25.93 -28.64 -24.36
C SER A 434 -25.59 -30.06 -24.80
N ASP A 435 -24.30 -30.32 -24.99
CA ASP A 435 -23.79 -31.69 -24.93
C ASP A 435 -24.10 -32.32 -23.56
N SER A 436 -24.22 -33.65 -23.54
CA SER A 436 -24.39 -34.42 -22.32
C SER A 436 -23.07 -34.74 -21.63
N VAL A 437 -23.15 -34.92 -20.32
CA VAL A 437 -22.07 -35.41 -19.45
C VAL A 437 -22.54 -36.69 -18.78
N THR A 438 -21.82 -37.78 -18.95
CA THR A 438 -22.15 -39.07 -18.32
C THR A 438 -21.67 -39.08 -16.88
N VAL A 439 -22.50 -39.54 -15.96
CA VAL A 439 -22.19 -39.66 -14.52
C VAL A 439 -22.69 -40.99 -13.96
N ASN A 440 -22.14 -41.38 -12.81
CA ASN A 440 -22.44 -42.63 -12.12
C ASN A 440 -22.95 -42.37 -10.69
N PRO A 441 -24.22 -42.00 -10.48
CA PRO A 441 -24.81 -41.92 -9.16
C PRO A 441 -24.78 -43.26 -8.44
N ILE A 442 -24.27 -43.28 -7.20
CA ILE A 442 -24.31 -44.48 -6.34
C ILE A 442 -25.72 -44.66 -5.78
N GLY A 443 -26.35 -43.56 -5.35
CA GLY A 443 -27.68 -43.57 -4.77
C GLY A 443 -27.72 -44.17 -3.36
N THR A 444 -26.62 -44.17 -2.62
CA THR A 444 -26.65 -44.59 -1.21
C THR A 444 -27.54 -43.62 -0.42
N PRO A 445 -28.54 -44.10 0.36
CA PRO A 445 -29.32 -43.24 1.24
C PRO A 445 -28.40 -42.39 2.12
N LYS A 446 -28.62 -41.08 2.14
CA LYS A 446 -27.77 -40.11 2.86
C LYS A 446 -28.54 -38.84 3.21
N ILE A 447 -28.23 -38.29 4.39
CA ILE A 447 -28.70 -36.99 4.86
C ILE A 447 -27.52 -36.11 5.25
N LEU A 448 -27.63 -34.79 5.05
CA LEU A 448 -26.61 -33.79 5.40
C LEU A 448 -27.24 -32.67 6.24
N LEU A 449 -26.53 -32.22 7.26
CA LEU A 449 -26.97 -31.15 8.14
C LEU A 449 -26.74 -29.77 7.50
N GLN A 450 -27.70 -28.86 7.66
CA GLN A 450 -27.66 -27.48 7.18
C GLN A 450 -28.05 -26.50 8.28
N GLY A 451 -27.62 -25.25 8.13
CA GLY A 451 -27.98 -24.14 9.02
C GLY A 451 -27.00 -23.91 10.17
N ILE A 452 -26.02 -24.80 10.33
CA ILE A 452 -24.85 -24.61 11.19
C ILE A 452 -23.58 -25.03 10.45
N GLY A 453 -22.47 -24.35 10.74
CA GLY A 453 -21.16 -24.62 10.17
C GLY A 453 -20.20 -25.25 11.19
N PRO A 454 -19.13 -25.93 10.71
CA PRO A 454 -18.09 -26.44 11.59
C PRO A 454 -17.43 -25.28 12.36
N ASN A 455 -17.18 -25.49 13.64
CA ASN A 455 -16.57 -24.54 14.58
C ASN A 455 -17.34 -23.21 14.74
N GLN A 456 -18.60 -23.15 14.30
CA GLN A 456 -19.44 -21.98 14.51
C GLN A 456 -19.68 -21.74 16.00
N VAL A 457 -19.60 -20.47 16.40
CA VAL A 457 -19.97 -20.05 17.76
C VAL A 457 -21.42 -19.57 17.78
N ILE A 458 -22.27 -20.35 18.43
CA ILE A 458 -23.70 -20.10 18.58
C ILE A 458 -23.91 -19.20 19.82
N THR A 459 -24.40 -17.99 19.58
CA THR A 459 -24.69 -16.96 20.60
C THR A 459 -26.18 -16.66 20.76
N GLY A 460 -27.03 -17.32 19.97
CA GLY A 460 -28.47 -17.13 19.94
C GLY A 460 -29.16 -18.21 19.12
N THR A 461 -30.42 -17.96 18.73
CA THR A 461 -31.21 -18.92 17.96
C THR A 461 -30.57 -19.24 16.61
N VAL A 462 -30.47 -20.53 16.29
CA VAL A 462 -30.08 -21.06 14.98
C VAL A 462 -31.23 -21.84 14.36
N LYS A 463 -31.25 -21.93 13.04
CA LYS A 463 -32.23 -22.73 12.29
C LYS A 463 -31.54 -23.95 11.73
N LEU A 464 -32.03 -25.13 12.07
CA LEU A 464 -31.50 -26.42 11.63
C LEU A 464 -32.39 -26.98 10.53
N LYS A 465 -31.76 -27.55 9.51
CA LYS A 465 -32.42 -28.24 8.40
C LYS A 465 -31.55 -29.39 7.92
N VAL A 466 -32.13 -30.36 7.19
CA VAL A 466 -31.35 -31.37 6.48
C VAL A 466 -31.59 -31.31 4.97
N LEU A 467 -30.57 -31.68 4.22
CA LEU A 467 -30.66 -32.05 2.81
C LEU A 467 -30.63 -33.59 2.72
N SER A 468 -31.60 -34.20 2.06
CA SER A 468 -31.77 -35.67 1.99
C SER A 468 -31.96 -36.12 0.54
N ASN A 469 -31.39 -37.26 0.16
CA ASN A 469 -31.68 -37.93 -1.13
C ASN A 469 -32.75 -39.03 -1.02
N VAL A 470 -33.30 -39.25 0.16
CA VAL A 470 -34.43 -40.16 0.42
C VAL A 470 -35.55 -39.42 1.14
N SER A 471 -36.79 -39.89 0.99
CA SER A 471 -37.91 -39.34 1.78
C SER A 471 -37.80 -39.81 3.23
N LEU A 472 -37.93 -38.89 4.18
CA LEU A 472 -37.88 -39.19 5.61
C LEU A 472 -39.28 -39.09 6.22
N ASN A 473 -39.61 -40.01 7.12
CA ASN A 473 -40.85 -40.01 7.91
C ASN A 473 -40.76 -39.08 9.13
N SER A 474 -39.55 -38.87 9.64
CA SER A 474 -39.28 -37.99 10.77
C SER A 474 -37.82 -37.58 10.78
N ILE A 475 -37.52 -36.44 11.39
CA ILE A 475 -36.17 -35.94 11.63
C ILE A 475 -36.01 -35.55 13.09
N LYS A 476 -34.82 -35.82 13.64
CA LYS A 476 -34.42 -35.45 15.00
C LYS A 476 -33.02 -34.84 14.98
N TYR A 477 -32.86 -33.68 15.59
CA TYR A 477 -31.58 -33.01 15.75
C TYR A 477 -31.05 -33.29 17.16
N ILE A 478 -29.81 -33.76 17.23
CA ILE A 478 -29.18 -34.25 18.46
C ILE A 478 -27.89 -33.48 18.67
N MET A 479 -27.72 -32.97 19.87
CA MET A 479 -26.49 -32.34 20.34
C MET A 479 -25.76 -33.28 21.29
N ILE A 480 -24.46 -33.45 21.07
CA ILE A 480 -23.60 -34.38 21.79
C ILE A 480 -22.53 -33.56 22.51
N ASN A 481 -22.47 -33.67 23.83
CA ASN A 481 -21.49 -32.92 24.60
C ASN A 481 -20.07 -33.45 24.35
N SER A 482 -19.17 -32.60 23.85
CA SER A 482 -17.84 -33.06 23.43
C SER A 482 -16.95 -33.57 24.57
N LYS A 483 -17.28 -33.25 25.84
CA LYS A 483 -16.54 -33.73 27.02
C LYS A 483 -17.12 -35.00 27.62
N THR A 484 -18.45 -35.09 27.70
CA THR A 484 -19.15 -36.17 28.43
C THR A 484 -19.77 -37.21 27.52
N GLY A 485 -19.89 -36.95 26.22
CA GLY A 485 -20.60 -37.80 25.26
C GLY A 485 -22.12 -37.81 25.44
N LYS A 486 -22.67 -37.04 26.38
CA LYS A 486 -24.10 -37.03 26.67
C LYS A 486 -24.87 -36.39 25.51
N GLU A 487 -25.90 -37.09 25.03
CA GLU A 487 -26.79 -36.62 23.97
C GLU A 487 -27.99 -35.85 24.52
N LYS A 488 -28.44 -34.85 23.76
CA LYS A 488 -29.63 -34.04 24.01
C LYS A 488 -30.37 -33.78 22.70
N ALA A 489 -31.64 -34.11 22.63
CA ALA A 489 -32.49 -33.70 21.50
C ALA A 489 -32.73 -32.19 21.55
N VAL A 490 -32.53 -31.49 20.42
CA VAL A 490 -32.69 -30.02 20.34
C VAL A 490 -33.86 -29.59 19.48
N ALA A 491 -34.28 -30.44 18.55
CA ALA A 491 -35.50 -30.30 17.76
C ALA A 491 -35.88 -31.66 17.15
N GLU A 492 -37.16 -31.88 16.88
CA GLU A 492 -37.67 -33.03 16.15
C GLU A 492 -39.00 -32.72 15.47
N GLY A 493 -39.35 -33.47 14.43
CA GLY A 493 -40.65 -33.36 13.78
C GLY A 493 -40.81 -34.34 12.61
N GLU A 494 -42.04 -34.42 12.09
CA GLU A 494 -42.41 -35.36 11.02
C GLU A 494 -42.05 -34.81 9.62
N ASP A 495 -42.08 -33.49 9.43
CA ASP A 495 -41.69 -32.86 8.17
C ASP A 495 -40.21 -32.46 8.18
N TYR A 496 -39.39 -33.22 7.47
CA TYR A 496 -37.95 -32.96 7.35
C TYR A 496 -37.59 -31.77 6.45
N LEU A 497 -38.54 -31.25 5.65
CA LEU A 497 -38.32 -30.09 4.77
C LEU A 497 -38.43 -28.76 5.52
N THR A 498 -39.06 -28.77 6.70
CA THR A 498 -39.23 -27.60 7.57
C THR A 498 -37.92 -27.22 8.29
N GLU A 499 -37.71 -25.92 8.50
CA GLU A 499 -36.64 -25.40 9.35
C GLU A 499 -37.02 -25.48 10.83
N TYR A 500 -36.15 -26.04 11.65
CA TYR A 500 -36.37 -26.17 13.09
C TYR A 500 -35.49 -25.20 13.86
N ALA A 501 -36.09 -24.33 14.67
CA ALA A 501 -35.34 -23.38 15.48
C ALA A 501 -34.80 -24.06 16.75
N TYR A 502 -33.49 -23.93 16.99
CA TYR A 502 -32.87 -24.26 18.27
C TYR A 502 -32.41 -22.97 18.95
N THR A 503 -32.92 -22.73 20.16
CA THR A 503 -32.49 -21.62 21.01
C THR A 503 -31.72 -22.16 22.21
N PRO A 504 -30.40 -21.94 22.30
CA PRO A 504 -29.59 -22.45 23.40
C PRO A 504 -29.94 -21.79 24.74
N VAL A 505 -29.83 -22.56 25.82
CA VAL A 505 -30.01 -22.10 27.21
C VAL A 505 -28.68 -22.13 27.96
N LYS A 506 -28.56 -21.44 29.11
CA LYS A 506 -27.30 -21.37 29.88
C LYS A 506 -26.65 -22.72 30.20
N GLY A 507 -27.46 -23.77 30.44
CA GLY A 507 -26.96 -25.12 30.68
C GLY A 507 -26.33 -25.81 29.45
N ASP A 508 -26.53 -25.24 28.26
CA ASP A 508 -25.95 -25.73 27.01
C ASP A 508 -24.59 -25.08 26.70
N ALA A 509 -24.04 -24.24 27.58
CA ALA A 509 -22.73 -23.62 27.34
C ALA A 509 -21.60 -24.67 27.22
N GLY A 510 -20.71 -24.47 26.24
CA GLY A 510 -19.54 -25.33 26.03
C GLY A 510 -19.39 -25.83 24.59
N THR A 511 -18.54 -26.84 24.42
CA THR A 511 -18.26 -27.45 23.11
C THR A 511 -19.17 -28.66 22.88
N TRP A 512 -19.76 -28.70 21.69
CA TRP A 512 -20.72 -29.72 21.30
C TRP A 512 -20.48 -30.18 19.88
N LYS A 513 -21.11 -31.28 19.52
CA LYS A 513 -21.33 -31.66 18.14
C LYS A 513 -22.82 -31.77 17.89
N ILE A 514 -23.28 -31.32 16.73
CA ILE A 514 -24.68 -31.46 16.33
C ILE A 514 -24.75 -32.40 15.12
N LYS A 515 -25.67 -33.36 15.19
CA LYS A 515 -26.04 -34.24 14.08
C LYS A 515 -27.55 -34.27 13.91
N ALA A 516 -28.02 -34.72 12.77
CA ALA A 516 -29.41 -35.07 12.57
C ALA A 516 -29.56 -36.58 12.32
N LYS A 517 -30.67 -37.13 12.80
CA LYS A 517 -31.06 -38.53 12.69
C LYS A 517 -32.45 -38.60 12.06
N GLY A 518 -32.52 -39.16 10.86
CA GLY A 518 -33.75 -39.38 10.11
C GLY A 518 -34.23 -40.83 10.20
N ILE A 519 -35.54 -41.02 10.13
CA ILE A 519 -36.13 -42.35 9.88
C ILE A 519 -36.65 -42.36 8.44
N TYR A 520 -36.26 -43.37 7.67
CA TYR A 520 -36.71 -43.60 6.30
C TYR A 520 -37.23 -45.03 6.14
N GLU A 521 -37.89 -45.32 5.00
CA GLU A 521 -38.40 -46.62 4.56
C GLU A 521 -38.42 -47.77 5.61
N SER A 522 -39.62 -48.16 6.05
CA SER A 522 -39.81 -49.29 6.97
C SER A 522 -39.06 -49.18 8.30
N GLY A 523 -38.79 -47.96 8.78
CA GLY A 523 -38.21 -47.70 10.10
C GLY A 523 -36.69 -47.74 10.18
N LYS A 524 -35.98 -47.72 9.04
CA LYS A 524 -34.51 -47.66 9.01
C LYS A 524 -34.02 -46.28 9.44
N GLU A 525 -32.91 -46.26 10.15
CA GLU A 525 -32.31 -45.02 10.65
C GLU A 525 -31.17 -44.57 9.74
N ILE A 526 -31.01 -43.26 9.62
CA ILE A 526 -29.91 -42.63 8.92
C ILE A 526 -29.44 -41.38 9.66
N GLU A 527 -28.12 -41.14 9.71
CA GLU A 527 -27.53 -40.04 10.45
C GLU A 527 -26.64 -39.15 9.57
N THR A 528 -26.58 -37.87 9.88
CA THR A 528 -25.59 -36.95 9.32
C THR A 528 -24.24 -37.15 10.00
N GLU A 529 -23.20 -36.56 9.42
CA GLU A 529 -21.97 -36.29 10.16
C GLU A 529 -22.21 -35.42 11.40
N GLU A 530 -21.28 -35.51 12.35
CA GLU A 530 -21.28 -34.69 13.55
C GLU A 530 -20.56 -33.35 13.26
N VAL A 531 -21.29 -32.25 13.31
CA VAL A 531 -20.74 -30.90 13.08
C VAL A 531 -20.32 -30.28 14.41
N PRO A 532 -19.02 -30.00 14.65
CA PRO A 532 -18.56 -29.38 15.89
C PRO A 532 -19.02 -27.92 15.97
N VAL A 533 -19.51 -27.51 17.14
CA VAL A 533 -19.93 -26.14 17.43
C VAL A 533 -19.57 -25.74 18.87
N THR A 534 -19.54 -24.44 19.14
CA THR A 534 -19.40 -23.90 20.49
C THR A 534 -20.62 -23.08 20.83
N ILE A 535 -21.22 -23.32 22.00
CA ILE A 535 -22.34 -22.52 22.53
C ILE A 535 -21.78 -21.58 23.58
N TYR A 536 -21.95 -20.28 23.35
CA TYR A 536 -21.49 -19.23 24.23
C TYR A 536 -22.59 -18.17 24.42
N LEU A 537 -23.14 -18.10 25.63
CA LEU A 537 -24.29 -17.23 25.95
C LEU A 537 -23.95 -16.12 26.95
N ASP A 538 -22.69 -16.03 27.35
CA ASP A 538 -22.20 -14.93 28.16
C ASP A 538 -21.98 -13.69 27.29
N LYS A 539 -21.60 -12.60 27.93
CA LYS A 539 -21.35 -11.32 27.25
C LYS A 539 -20.20 -11.49 26.25
N ILE A 540 -20.47 -11.18 24.99
CA ILE A 540 -19.44 -11.03 23.96
C ILE A 540 -19.07 -9.56 23.79
N TYR A 541 -17.79 -9.33 23.53
CA TYR A 541 -17.28 -8.00 23.25
C TYR A 541 -17.18 -7.78 21.74
N THR A 542 -17.47 -6.55 21.32
CA THR A 542 -17.30 -6.11 19.93
C THR A 542 -16.11 -5.17 19.83
N ALA A 543 -15.78 -4.77 18.61
CA ALA A 543 -14.73 -3.80 18.36
C ALA A 543 -14.91 -2.54 19.22
N LEU A 544 -13.79 -2.02 19.74
CA LEU A 544 -13.72 -0.83 20.58
C LEU A 544 -12.92 0.28 19.89
N PRO A 545 -13.21 1.56 20.19
CA PRO A 545 -12.38 2.66 19.73
C PRO A 545 -11.06 2.70 20.51
N ILE A 546 -9.97 3.02 19.82
CA ILE A 546 -8.67 3.25 20.48
C ILE A 546 -8.43 4.72 20.83
N ILE A 547 -9.14 5.63 20.18
CA ILE A 547 -9.09 7.08 20.38
C ILE A 547 -10.40 7.73 19.89
N GLU A 548 -10.68 8.95 20.31
CA GLU A 548 -11.73 9.79 19.72
C GLU A 548 -11.53 9.94 18.21
N LYS A 549 -12.61 9.73 17.44
CA LYS A 549 -12.59 9.75 15.98
C LYS A 549 -11.91 10.99 15.38
N SER A 550 -12.15 12.17 15.95
CA SER A 550 -11.61 13.45 15.48
C SER A 550 -10.10 13.59 15.66
N LYS A 551 -9.50 12.86 16.61
CA LYS A 551 -8.05 12.89 16.91
C LYS A 551 -7.27 11.82 16.15
N PHE A 552 -7.97 10.87 15.53
CA PHE A 552 -7.33 9.72 14.90
C PHE A 552 -6.43 10.09 13.73
N ILE A 553 -6.86 11.05 12.89
CA ILE A 553 -6.07 11.46 11.72
C ILE A 553 -4.73 12.06 12.12
N ASP A 554 -4.69 12.93 13.13
CA ASP A 554 -3.44 13.55 13.61
C ASP A 554 -2.48 12.49 14.17
N MET A 555 -3.00 11.54 14.95
CA MET A 555 -2.23 10.41 15.46
C MET A 555 -1.65 9.56 14.33
N ALA A 556 -2.50 9.16 13.37
CA ALA A 556 -2.09 8.34 12.23
C ALA A 556 -1.07 9.07 11.35
N SER A 557 -1.29 10.35 11.05
CA SER A 557 -0.37 11.17 10.27
C SER A 557 0.99 11.29 10.94
N LYS A 558 1.03 11.53 12.26
CA LYS A 558 2.30 11.61 12.98
C LYS A 558 3.10 10.30 12.93
N MET A 559 2.41 9.17 13.14
CA MET A 559 3.03 7.84 13.02
C MET A 559 3.51 7.56 11.59
N ALA A 560 2.71 7.96 10.59
CA ALA A 560 3.02 7.80 9.18
C ALA A 560 4.24 8.62 8.74
N GLU A 561 4.38 9.87 9.20
CA GLU A 561 5.55 10.71 8.94
C GLU A 561 6.84 10.15 9.58
N ASP A 562 6.74 9.66 10.81
CA ASP A 562 7.88 9.06 11.51
C ASP A 562 8.30 7.72 10.86
N SER A 563 7.33 6.99 10.31
CA SER A 563 7.57 5.81 9.47
C SER A 563 8.20 6.19 8.13
N TRP A 564 7.65 7.17 7.41
CA TRP A 564 8.15 7.67 6.14
C TRP A 564 9.63 8.04 6.21
N LYS A 565 10.06 8.73 7.27
CA LYS A 565 11.48 9.09 7.46
C LYS A 565 12.42 7.87 7.55
N LYS A 566 11.92 6.73 8.02
CA LYS A 566 12.70 5.50 8.24
C LYS A 566 12.66 4.56 7.05
N THR A 567 11.51 4.48 6.36
CA THR A 567 11.25 3.46 5.34
C THR A 567 11.09 4.06 3.95
N GLY A 568 10.68 5.33 3.88
CA GLY A 568 10.22 6.01 2.68
C GLY A 568 8.97 5.37 2.05
N MET A 569 8.10 4.78 2.87
CA MET A 569 6.71 4.47 2.51
C MET A 569 5.82 5.70 2.70
N SER A 570 5.07 6.11 1.68
CA SER A 570 4.20 7.29 1.67
C SER A 570 3.42 7.41 2.99
N ALA A 571 3.60 8.54 3.67
CA ALA A 571 2.88 8.86 4.89
C ALA A 571 1.38 9.08 4.59
N SER A 572 1.06 9.65 3.43
CA SER A 572 -0.32 9.83 3.00
C SER A 572 -1.05 8.50 2.80
N LEU A 573 -0.38 7.52 2.18
CA LEU A 573 -0.93 6.18 1.96
C LEU A 573 -1.11 5.43 3.28
N GLN A 574 -0.10 5.43 4.16
CA GLN A 574 -0.21 4.77 5.46
C GLN A 574 -1.33 5.37 6.32
N THR A 575 -1.46 6.70 6.34
CA THR A 575 -2.56 7.40 7.04
C THR A 575 -3.92 6.97 6.49
N ALA A 576 -4.07 6.93 5.15
CA ALA A 576 -5.30 6.52 4.51
C ALA A 576 -5.67 5.05 4.77
N GLN A 577 -4.67 4.15 4.78
CA GLN A 577 -4.86 2.76 5.16
C GLN A 577 -5.35 2.66 6.61
N ALA A 578 -4.67 3.30 7.56
CA ALA A 578 -5.07 3.26 8.96
C ALA A 578 -6.51 3.76 9.17
N ILE A 579 -6.91 4.83 8.47
CA ILE A 579 -8.30 5.35 8.49
C ILE A 579 -9.29 4.31 7.95
N LEU A 580 -8.97 3.70 6.81
CA LEU A 580 -9.85 2.75 6.13
C LEU A 580 -10.02 1.44 6.92
N GLU A 581 -8.91 0.86 7.38
CA GLU A 581 -8.88 -0.45 8.06
C GLU A 581 -9.61 -0.42 9.41
N THR A 582 -9.47 0.67 10.15
CA THR A 582 -10.04 0.79 11.50
C THR A 582 -11.35 1.58 11.56
N GLY A 583 -11.81 2.11 10.43
CA GLY A 583 -12.92 3.05 10.39
C GLY A 583 -12.68 4.25 11.31
N TRP A 584 -11.54 4.94 11.15
CA TRP A 584 -11.10 6.08 11.98
C TRP A 584 -10.75 5.72 13.43
N GLY A 585 -10.10 4.58 13.64
CA GLY A 585 -9.71 4.07 14.96
C GLY A 585 -10.88 3.59 15.80
N GLN A 586 -12.07 3.45 15.21
CA GLN A 586 -13.30 3.11 15.93
C GLN A 586 -13.58 1.61 15.97
N SER A 587 -12.85 0.84 15.17
CA SER A 587 -13.02 -0.61 15.07
C SER A 587 -11.68 -1.31 14.97
N VAL A 588 -11.10 -1.68 16.12
CA VAL A 588 -10.00 -2.65 16.18
C VAL A 588 -10.49 -3.98 16.77
N PRO A 589 -9.86 -5.12 16.43
CA PRO A 589 -10.17 -6.40 17.06
C PRO A 589 -10.06 -6.32 18.59
N VAL A 590 -11.03 -6.93 19.26
CA VAL A 590 -11.07 -7.09 20.72
C VAL A 590 -11.34 -8.56 20.95
N ASP A 591 -10.75 -9.12 21.99
CA ASP A 591 -11.06 -10.49 22.37
C ASP A 591 -12.54 -10.61 22.68
N LYS A 592 -13.18 -11.49 21.93
CA LYS A 592 -14.62 -11.70 21.95
C LYS A 592 -15.14 -12.13 23.32
N TYR A 593 -14.31 -12.77 24.14
CA TYR A 593 -14.72 -13.43 25.37
C TYR A 593 -14.34 -12.65 26.64
N ASP A 594 -13.20 -11.98 26.67
CA ASP A 594 -12.76 -11.23 27.86
C ASP A 594 -12.71 -9.70 27.68
N GLY A 595 -12.82 -9.21 26.44
CA GLY A 595 -12.81 -7.79 26.14
C GLY A 595 -11.43 -7.16 26.04
N GLN A 596 -10.36 -7.97 26.00
CA GLN A 596 -8.99 -7.48 25.82
C GLN A 596 -8.83 -6.76 24.48
N LEU A 597 -8.32 -5.54 24.53
CA LEU A 597 -8.02 -4.74 23.35
C LEU A 597 -6.75 -5.23 22.66
N SER A 598 -6.79 -5.43 21.34
CA SER A 598 -5.62 -5.93 20.58
C SER A 598 -4.64 -4.86 20.12
N TYR A 599 -5.08 -3.60 20.02
CA TYR A 599 -4.36 -2.50 19.35
C TYR A 599 -3.99 -2.78 17.87
N ASN A 600 -4.63 -3.76 17.23
CA ASN A 600 -4.35 -4.17 15.87
C ASN A 600 -5.05 -3.27 14.84
N LEU A 601 -4.30 -2.29 14.32
CA LEU A 601 -4.82 -1.29 13.39
C LEU A 601 -5.10 -1.82 11.98
N PHE A 602 -4.51 -2.95 11.59
CA PHE A 602 -4.53 -3.44 10.21
C PHE A 602 -5.14 -4.84 10.07
N GLY A 603 -5.86 -5.30 11.10
CA GLY A 603 -6.57 -6.59 11.08
C GLY A 603 -5.67 -7.80 10.84
N VAL A 604 -4.40 -7.75 11.25
CA VAL A 604 -3.42 -8.81 10.95
C VAL A 604 -3.73 -10.07 11.79
N LYS A 605 -3.92 -11.21 11.13
CA LYS A 605 -4.17 -12.51 11.79
C LYS A 605 -2.89 -13.11 12.39
N GLY A 606 -3.03 -13.91 13.45
CA GLY A 606 -1.95 -14.66 14.10
C GLY A 606 -1.59 -14.16 15.50
N ILE A 607 -0.33 -14.33 15.89
CA ILE A 607 0.21 -14.00 17.22
C ILE A 607 1.15 -12.80 17.11
N GLY A 608 0.87 -11.74 17.85
CA GLY A 608 1.68 -10.53 17.97
C GLY A 608 2.50 -10.51 19.26
N THR A 609 3.06 -9.33 19.56
CA THR A 609 3.93 -9.09 20.73
C THR A 609 3.22 -9.20 22.07
N ALA A 610 1.90 -9.02 22.11
CA ALA A 610 1.06 -9.23 23.30
C ALA A 610 0.21 -10.51 23.20
N GLY A 611 0.53 -11.42 22.26
CA GLY A 611 -0.24 -12.64 22.02
C GLY A 611 -1.28 -12.46 20.92
N SER A 612 -2.46 -13.01 21.11
CA SER A 612 -3.58 -12.92 20.16
C SER A 612 -4.88 -12.65 20.89
N VAL A 613 -5.83 -12.06 20.17
CA VAL A 613 -7.23 -11.97 20.58
C VAL A 613 -8.09 -12.83 19.66
N THR A 614 -9.07 -13.53 20.22
CA THR A 614 -10.04 -14.27 19.43
C THR A 614 -11.16 -13.32 18.98
N SER A 615 -11.36 -13.16 17.67
CA SER A 615 -12.46 -12.37 17.11
C SER A 615 -13.13 -13.06 15.92
N ASN A 616 -14.34 -12.64 15.58
CA ASN A 616 -15.11 -13.29 14.51
C ASN A 616 -14.53 -12.98 13.12
N THR A 617 -14.38 -14.03 12.29
CA THR A 617 -14.18 -13.93 10.83
C THR A 617 -15.31 -14.69 10.12
N TRP A 618 -15.47 -14.45 8.83
CA TRP A 618 -16.38 -15.24 7.99
C TRP A 618 -15.61 -16.36 7.30
N GLU A 619 -16.22 -17.55 7.24
CA GLU A 619 -15.77 -18.67 6.40
C GLU A 619 -16.95 -19.22 5.60
N GLU A 620 -16.69 -19.66 4.37
CA GLU A 620 -17.70 -20.30 3.54
C GLU A 620 -17.54 -21.82 3.60
N TYR A 621 -18.61 -22.52 3.97
CA TYR A 621 -18.67 -23.98 3.96
C TYR A 621 -19.91 -24.43 3.18
N ASN A 622 -19.70 -25.25 2.15
CA ASN A 622 -20.75 -25.69 1.21
C ASN A 622 -21.58 -24.53 0.61
N GLY A 623 -20.94 -23.38 0.31
CA GLY A 623 -21.59 -22.22 -0.30
C GLY A 623 -22.39 -21.33 0.67
N VAL A 624 -22.27 -21.55 1.99
CA VAL A 624 -22.91 -20.73 3.03
C VAL A 624 -21.83 -20.13 3.93
N SER A 625 -21.89 -18.82 4.19
CA SER A 625 -20.95 -18.16 5.09
C SER A 625 -21.37 -18.27 6.56
N TYR A 626 -20.44 -18.70 7.41
CA TYR A 626 -20.59 -18.84 8.85
C TYR A 626 -19.62 -17.90 9.56
N ARG A 627 -20.02 -17.44 10.76
CA ARG A 627 -19.10 -16.75 11.67
C ARG A 627 -18.36 -17.76 12.51
N ILE A 628 -17.04 -17.74 12.39
CA ILE A 628 -16.14 -18.56 13.19
C ILE A 628 -15.16 -17.67 13.95
N ASP A 629 -14.55 -18.24 14.98
CA ASP A 629 -13.48 -17.59 15.71
C ASP A 629 -12.16 -17.67 14.92
N ALA A 630 -11.43 -16.56 14.89
CA ALA A 630 -10.07 -16.49 14.38
C ALA A 630 -9.18 -15.66 15.30
N GLU A 631 -7.90 -16.03 15.30
CA GLU A 631 -6.87 -15.35 16.08
C GLU A 631 -6.33 -14.14 15.31
N PHE A 632 -6.44 -12.96 15.93
CA PHE A 632 -5.84 -11.72 15.46
C PHE A 632 -4.68 -11.35 16.36
N ARG A 633 -3.61 -10.81 15.77
CA ARG A 633 -2.43 -10.37 16.53
C ARG A 633 -2.84 -9.34 17.57
N ALA A 634 -2.34 -9.49 18.79
CA ALA A 634 -2.45 -8.49 19.85
C ALA A 634 -1.08 -7.84 20.07
N TYR A 635 -1.10 -6.54 20.37
CA TYR A 635 0.08 -5.71 20.59
C TYR A 635 0.00 -5.00 21.93
N ASN A 636 1.14 -4.53 22.44
CA ASN A 636 1.16 -3.74 23.69
C ASN A 636 0.68 -2.30 23.45
N ASN A 637 0.75 -1.81 22.21
CA ASN A 637 0.36 -0.48 21.77
C ASN A 637 0.19 -0.44 20.24
N VAL A 638 -0.27 0.71 19.73
CA VAL A 638 -0.52 0.91 18.29
C VAL A 638 0.76 1.02 17.47
N GLU A 639 1.87 1.48 18.07
CA GLU A 639 3.17 1.61 17.41
C GLU A 639 3.73 0.23 17.00
N GLU A 640 3.55 -0.78 17.84
CA GLU A 640 3.92 -2.17 17.51
C GLU A 640 3.10 -2.70 16.34
N SER A 641 1.78 -2.44 16.31
CA SER A 641 0.92 -2.81 15.18
C SER A 641 1.36 -2.16 13.87
N TRP A 642 1.70 -0.87 13.92
CA TRP A 642 2.18 -0.12 12.76
C TRP A 642 3.51 -0.64 12.24
N LYS A 643 4.46 -0.92 13.14
CA LYS A 643 5.76 -1.49 12.77
C LYS A 643 5.60 -2.86 12.13
N ASP A 644 4.75 -3.71 12.69
CA ASP A 644 4.49 -5.06 12.16
C ASP A 644 3.86 -5.03 10.76
N HIS A 645 2.88 -4.14 10.55
CA HIS A 645 2.29 -3.90 9.22
C HIS A 645 3.33 -3.43 8.20
N ASN A 646 4.20 -2.49 8.57
CA ASN A 646 5.24 -2.03 7.66
C ASN A 646 6.27 -3.10 7.36
N ASN A 647 6.62 -3.92 8.35
CA ASN A 647 7.50 -5.07 8.14
C ASN A 647 6.92 -6.05 7.11
N LEU A 648 5.61 -6.33 7.17
CA LEU A 648 4.94 -7.16 6.17
C LEU A 648 5.11 -6.59 4.76
N LEU A 649 4.85 -5.30 4.56
CA LEU A 649 4.95 -4.65 3.24
C LEU A 649 6.39 -4.54 2.73
N LEU A 650 7.36 -4.37 3.63
CA LEU A 650 8.76 -4.19 3.28
C LEU A 650 9.52 -5.50 3.07
N THR A 651 9.05 -6.62 3.65
CA THR A 651 9.83 -7.88 3.63
C THR A 651 9.17 -9.01 2.86
N ALA A 652 7.83 -9.05 2.74
CA ALA A 652 7.20 -10.15 2.02
C ALA A 652 7.39 -10.00 0.50
N GLU A 653 7.74 -11.10 -0.15
CA GLU A 653 8.07 -11.18 -1.58
C GLU A 653 6.96 -10.61 -2.47
N ARG A 654 5.70 -10.95 -2.18
CA ARG A 654 4.52 -10.46 -2.92
C ARG A 654 4.37 -8.94 -3.00
N TYR A 655 4.99 -8.19 -2.09
CA TYR A 655 4.94 -6.72 -2.06
C TYR A 655 6.15 -6.07 -2.74
N GLU A 656 6.97 -6.82 -3.49
CA GLU A 656 8.05 -6.27 -4.30
C GLU A 656 7.57 -5.17 -5.27
N PRO A 657 6.47 -5.35 -6.04
CA PRO A 657 5.93 -4.28 -6.89
C PRO A 657 5.42 -3.05 -6.11
N PHE A 658 5.10 -3.22 -4.81
CA PHE A 658 4.74 -2.08 -3.95
C PHE A 658 5.98 -1.28 -3.55
N ARG A 659 7.09 -1.94 -3.21
CA ARG A 659 8.34 -1.27 -2.79
C ARG A 659 8.92 -0.38 -3.87
N GLU A 660 8.76 -0.74 -5.15
CA GLU A 660 9.20 0.08 -6.29
C GLU A 660 8.51 1.45 -6.35
N VAL A 661 7.27 1.54 -5.84
CA VAL A 661 6.43 2.74 -5.95
C VAL A 661 5.89 3.23 -4.59
N MET A 662 6.41 2.71 -3.47
CA MET A 662 5.86 2.99 -2.14
C MET A 662 5.98 4.45 -1.72
N HIS A 663 6.84 5.24 -2.39
CA HIS A 663 6.94 6.69 -2.22
C HIS A 663 5.81 7.48 -2.88
N ASP A 664 5.09 6.87 -3.83
CA ASP A 664 3.95 7.46 -4.52
C ASP A 664 2.66 6.86 -3.97
N SER A 665 1.82 7.70 -3.36
CA SER A 665 0.60 7.25 -2.70
C SER A 665 -0.42 6.63 -3.66
N THR A 666 -0.48 7.11 -4.90
CA THR A 666 -1.46 6.68 -5.91
C THR A 666 -1.02 5.36 -6.55
N GLN A 667 0.25 5.30 -6.97
CA GLN A 667 0.82 4.08 -7.53
C GLN A 667 0.92 2.99 -6.45
N GLY A 668 1.31 3.35 -5.23
CA GLY A 668 1.33 2.48 -4.06
C GLY A 668 -0.04 1.87 -3.75
N ALA A 669 -1.12 2.65 -3.79
CA ALA A 669 -2.48 2.14 -3.58
C ALA A 669 -2.88 1.07 -4.60
N TRP A 670 -2.52 1.24 -5.87
CA TRP A 670 -2.75 0.22 -6.90
C TRP A 670 -1.81 -0.98 -6.77
N ALA A 671 -0.53 -0.75 -6.44
CA ALA A 671 0.43 -1.82 -6.22
C ALA A 671 0.04 -2.73 -5.04
N LEU A 672 -0.53 -2.18 -3.95
CA LEU A 672 -1.10 -2.97 -2.86
C LEU A 672 -2.19 -3.92 -3.35
N ARG A 673 -3.09 -3.44 -4.23
CA ARG A 673 -4.14 -4.27 -4.82
C ARG A 673 -3.57 -5.34 -5.75
N ARG A 674 -2.60 -4.99 -6.61
CA ARG A 674 -1.91 -5.96 -7.48
C ARG A 674 -1.20 -7.04 -6.67
N ALA A 675 -0.59 -6.67 -5.55
CA ALA A 675 0.01 -7.58 -4.59
C ALA A 675 -1.02 -8.39 -3.78
N GLY A 676 -2.32 -8.15 -3.93
CA GLY A 676 -3.42 -8.87 -3.29
C GLY A 676 -3.72 -8.45 -1.85
N TYR A 677 -3.34 -7.25 -1.42
CA TYR A 677 -3.53 -6.78 -0.03
C TYR A 677 -5.00 -6.87 0.41
N ALA A 678 -5.92 -6.51 -0.50
CA ALA A 678 -7.36 -6.58 -0.29
C ALA A 678 -8.05 -7.26 -1.48
N THR A 679 -9.13 -8.01 -1.19
CA THR A 679 -10.02 -8.60 -2.22
C THR A 679 -11.06 -7.60 -2.73
N ASP A 680 -11.24 -6.46 -2.04
CA ASP A 680 -12.12 -5.39 -2.47
C ASP A 680 -11.59 -4.72 -3.75
N SER A 681 -12.36 -4.84 -4.85
CA SER A 681 -12.02 -4.25 -6.14
C SER A 681 -11.86 -2.73 -6.11
N GLN A 682 -12.44 -2.02 -5.13
CA GLN A 682 -12.39 -0.56 -5.00
C GLN A 682 -11.41 -0.09 -3.91
N TYR A 683 -10.62 -1.00 -3.31
CA TYR A 683 -9.70 -0.67 -2.22
C TYR A 683 -8.77 0.50 -2.54
N SER A 684 -8.07 0.44 -3.68
CA SER A 684 -7.14 1.49 -4.12
C SER A 684 -7.85 2.84 -4.28
N MET A 685 -9.05 2.84 -4.86
CA MET A 685 -9.85 4.07 -5.04
C MET A 685 -10.35 4.65 -3.73
N LYS A 686 -10.67 3.82 -2.73
CA LYS A 686 -11.02 4.30 -1.39
C LYS A 686 -9.84 5.03 -0.75
N LEU A 687 -8.63 4.48 -0.86
CA LEU A 687 -7.41 5.13 -0.35
C LEU A 687 -7.13 6.45 -1.07
N ILE A 688 -7.13 6.46 -2.41
CA ILE A 688 -6.91 7.66 -3.22
C ILE A 688 -7.92 8.77 -2.87
N LYS A 689 -9.20 8.41 -2.67
CA LYS A 689 -10.26 9.35 -2.26
C LYS A 689 -10.02 9.91 -0.85
N ILE A 690 -9.58 9.08 0.11
CA ILE A 690 -9.22 9.54 1.46
C ILE A 690 -8.04 10.52 1.40
N ILE A 691 -6.97 10.16 0.66
CA ILE A 691 -5.77 10.99 0.47
C ILE A 691 -6.15 12.38 -0.04
N ARG A 692 -6.98 12.43 -1.08
CA ARG A 692 -7.45 13.69 -1.66
C ARG A 692 -8.33 14.48 -0.70
N LEU A 693 -9.32 13.83 -0.08
CA LEU A 693 -10.31 14.49 0.77
C LEU A 693 -9.68 15.24 1.94
N TYR A 694 -8.61 14.68 2.52
CA TYR A 694 -7.91 15.25 3.66
C TYR A 694 -6.58 15.90 3.30
N ASN A 695 -6.30 16.11 2.00
CA ASN A 695 -5.06 16.68 1.49
C ASN A 695 -3.80 16.00 2.07
N LEU A 696 -3.85 14.68 2.24
CA LEU A 696 -2.79 13.91 2.90
C LEU A 696 -1.48 13.91 2.12
N GLN A 697 -1.50 14.26 0.83
CA GLN A 697 -0.30 14.36 0.00
C GLN A 697 0.73 15.35 0.57
N GLU A 698 0.30 16.34 1.36
CA GLU A 698 1.23 17.24 2.06
C GLU A 698 2.20 16.50 2.99
N LEU A 699 1.80 15.34 3.55
CA LEU A 699 2.64 14.51 4.41
C LEU A 699 3.82 13.87 3.68
N ASP A 700 3.72 13.74 2.35
CA ASP A 700 4.75 13.13 1.51
C ASP A 700 5.75 14.17 0.96
N LYS A 701 5.52 15.48 1.22
CA LYS A 701 6.41 16.52 0.74
C LYS A 701 7.74 16.49 1.47
N VAL A 702 8.81 16.57 0.69
CA VAL A 702 10.20 16.59 1.15
C VAL A 702 10.90 17.87 0.69
N SER A 703 11.88 18.30 1.48
CA SER A 703 12.93 19.23 1.07
C SER A 703 14.24 18.47 0.89
N ILE A 704 15.25 19.11 0.30
CA ILE A 704 16.60 18.58 0.16
C ILE A 704 17.58 19.22 1.15
#